data_AF-A0A976CWK3-F1
#
_entry.id   AF-A0A976CWK3-F1
#
_cell.length_a   1.000
_cell.length_b   1.000
_cell.length_c   1.000
_cell.angle_alpha   90.00
_cell.angle_beta   90.00
_cell.angle_gamma   90.00
#
_symmetry.space_group_name_H-M   'P 1'
#
loop_
_entity.id
_entity.type
_entity.pdbx_description
1 polymer ?
#
loop_
_entity_poly.entity_id
_entity_poly.type
_entity_poly.pdbx_seq_one_letter_code
_entity_poly.pdbx_strand_id
1 'polypeptide(L)'
;MSEEIDRGIAKPAWGSFWSLIVMQMQNAFTVSIIKFLLIPLGAWLALHGQGGAIAQNTEYVVSLLLVLPYLLLSPVAGWIGDFFPKSAVIRVAGIAQWLIVLLLMAAIAFGSMTLGLLCFLLYALQCCLLSPAKLGVVKELVGSRRLAFATGLVEGTVILAILAGQMLGGLWFDRNLEIHHDGWQAVWQALVWIAAIALVGGLVAQTIRRTPAQGHEPFRAALLVRQIVDSKMVWADRELRIAAVGTAYFWAFAGFINLVVIEIAKLISSDELGTTISYLMLFVSIGIALGSIFAGILSKRGIEWSLAPIGLIVMCAALLVLSLLPLTSAGLPYILGIAGAGAATFLVPVNAFLQDHPPAETRGTVIAVSNFFNNSGGILAVLVQFLMKALGVPVQWQFFALALLTLGLAVAATKKWLPELLRVLILPVVRLIYRLRVIGREHLPEKGGVLILPNHVTWADAFLVSAACHRPVRFVMYDGFMQARGVGWFARLFDTVPISPTRAKDAIRLVSEALESGHVVCLFPEGELTRTGTMQEIKKGFELMARRAGTPVVPMWIDGAWGSVFSFERGRFFKKVPYHLPYPLTVVVAPPLAASEATAERVRESWQHSSALGLERRSRRLLHRKQAEVKSWINGLQMGQVNAIPRGEALAMWEHDATAQELVSVHTGFAGIYGNDVLMEAKDVYETSVRIGGSATREMLSQATGPVAPGVFFDFDYQPTTLPLGVVHCPCWQKEGIAIALSMPHPPRGAATSPEQLGMKEGSCGILLPGHDWRREGESIVLCGPALPTEGIVLAKGSSIDERSFLFLAINEHE
;
A
#
# COMPACT_ATOMS: atom_id res chain seq x y z
N MET A 1 17.85 -26.69 3.76
CA MET A 1 18.69 -25.50 4.12
C MET A 1 19.64 -25.09 2.99
N SER A 2 19.38 -25.47 1.72
CA SER A 2 20.23 -25.13 0.56
C SER A 2 19.48 -24.47 -0.61
N GLU A 3 18.17 -24.20 -0.50
CA GLU A 3 17.39 -23.49 -1.53
C GLU A 3 17.28 -21.97 -1.32
N GLU A 4 17.77 -21.42 -0.20
CA GLU A 4 17.76 -19.96 0.06
C GLU A 4 18.92 -19.21 -0.62
N ILE A 5 19.96 -19.90 -1.10
CA ILE A 5 21.19 -19.26 -1.59
C ILE A 5 21.05 -18.78 -3.04
N ASP A 6 20.13 -19.36 -3.82
CA ASP A 6 19.95 -19.00 -5.25
C ASP A 6 19.02 -17.79 -5.48
N ARG A 7 18.51 -17.15 -4.40
CA ARG A 7 17.51 -16.07 -4.50
C ARG A 7 18.06 -14.65 -4.45
N GLY A 8 19.36 -14.43 -4.28
CA GLY A 8 19.99 -13.08 -4.36
C GLY A 8 19.42 -11.97 -3.45
N ILE A 9 18.42 -12.25 -2.60
CA ILE A 9 17.80 -11.28 -1.69
C ILE A 9 18.46 -11.47 -0.32
N ALA A 10 19.50 -10.68 -0.05
CA ALA A 10 20.08 -10.62 1.29
C ALA A 10 18.99 -10.21 2.30
N LYS A 11 18.86 -10.97 3.41
CA LYS A 11 17.92 -10.64 4.50
C LYS A 11 18.20 -9.21 5.01
N PRO A 12 17.15 -8.38 5.24
CA PRO A 12 17.32 -7.01 5.71
C PRO A 12 18.13 -6.93 7.01
N ALA A 13 19.18 -6.10 7.02
CA ALA A 13 20.09 -5.93 8.15
C ALA A 13 19.61 -4.80 9.09
N TRP A 14 18.46 -4.98 9.74
CA TRP A 14 17.83 -3.97 10.60
C TRP A 14 18.72 -3.48 11.75
N GLY A 15 19.55 -4.36 12.33
CA GLY A 15 20.51 -3.96 13.37
C GLY A 15 21.50 -2.90 12.85
N SER A 16 22.08 -3.12 11.67
CA SER A 16 22.99 -2.15 11.04
C SER A 16 22.27 -0.88 10.58
N PHE A 17 20.98 -0.97 10.22
CA PHE A 17 20.17 0.20 9.90
C PHE A 17 19.92 1.09 11.12
N TRP A 18 19.67 0.51 12.30
CA TRP A 18 19.56 1.28 13.54
C TRP A 18 20.90 1.91 13.96
N SER A 19 22.01 1.18 13.79
CA SER A 19 23.35 1.77 13.98
C SER A 19 23.61 2.96 13.06
N LEU A 20 23.15 2.88 11.80
CA LEU A 20 23.22 4.00 10.85
C LEU A 20 22.36 5.18 11.31
N ILE A 21 21.15 4.95 11.82
CA ILE A 21 20.29 6.02 12.37
C ILE A 21 21.00 6.74 13.51
N VAL A 22 21.51 5.99 14.50
CA VAL A 22 22.20 6.57 15.66
C VAL A 22 23.39 7.42 15.21
N MET A 23 24.22 6.88 14.31
CA MET A 23 25.37 7.59 13.75
C MET A 23 24.96 8.88 13.02
N GLN A 24 23.90 8.83 12.20
CA GLN A 24 23.45 10.01 11.45
C GLN A 24 22.80 11.08 12.34
N MET A 25 21.98 10.67 13.32
CA MET A 25 21.42 11.58 14.33
C MET A 25 22.55 12.29 15.07
N GLN A 26 23.52 11.51 15.54
CA GLN A 26 24.66 12.03 16.28
C GLN A 26 25.50 13.00 15.44
N ASN A 27 25.75 12.68 14.16
CA ASN A 27 26.46 13.57 13.24
C ASN A 27 25.69 14.89 13.02
N ALA A 28 24.39 14.81 12.75
CA ALA A 28 23.55 15.99 12.51
C ALA A 28 23.43 16.88 13.75
N PHE A 29 23.27 16.27 14.93
CA PHE A 29 23.29 16.97 16.22
C PHE A 29 24.61 17.71 16.44
N THR A 30 25.73 17.04 16.21
CA THR A 30 27.08 17.58 16.47
C THR A 30 27.42 18.77 15.57
N VAL A 31 27.13 18.70 14.27
CA VAL A 31 27.28 19.86 13.36
C VAL A 31 26.48 21.04 13.88
N SER A 32 25.23 20.77 14.23
CA SER A 32 24.26 21.78 14.61
C SER A 32 24.65 22.47 15.92
N ILE A 33 24.96 21.69 16.97
CA ILE A 33 25.36 22.25 18.26
C ILE A 33 26.68 23.02 18.17
N ILE A 34 27.69 22.52 17.44
CA ILE A 34 28.97 23.24 17.27
C ILE A 34 28.73 24.58 16.56
N LYS A 35 27.90 24.60 15.51
CA LYS A 35 27.51 25.85 14.84
C LYS A 35 26.90 26.84 15.83
N PHE A 36 26.00 26.38 16.69
CA PHE A 36 25.30 27.22 17.68
C PHE A 36 26.13 27.55 18.92
N LEU A 37 27.33 26.98 19.07
CA LEU A 37 28.33 27.38 20.08
C LEU A 37 29.34 28.39 19.51
N LEU A 38 29.81 28.16 18.27
CA LEU A 38 30.81 29.02 17.63
C LEU A 38 30.26 30.40 17.27
N ILE A 39 28.99 30.50 16.84
CA ILE A 39 28.38 31.78 16.46
C ILE A 39 28.32 32.75 17.67
N PRO A 40 27.73 32.37 18.82
CA PRO A 40 27.75 33.22 20.01
C PRO A 40 29.16 33.52 20.54
N LEU A 41 30.09 32.56 20.48
CA LEU A 41 31.49 32.79 20.84
C LEU A 41 32.12 33.90 19.99
N GLY A 42 31.87 33.89 18.68
CA GLY A 42 32.34 34.93 17.77
C GLY A 42 31.78 36.31 18.10
N ALA A 43 30.49 36.39 18.40
CA ALA A 43 29.86 37.63 18.84
C ALA A 43 30.47 38.14 20.15
N TRP A 44 30.69 37.26 21.14
CA TRP A 44 31.34 37.62 22.39
C TRP A 44 32.77 38.12 22.19
N LEU A 45 33.57 37.46 21.35
CA LEU A 45 34.93 37.91 21.03
C LEU A 45 34.95 39.28 20.37
N ALA A 46 34.02 39.52 19.43
CA ALA A 46 33.89 40.80 18.75
C ALA A 46 33.59 41.94 19.75
N LEU A 47 32.71 41.71 20.73
CA LEU A 47 32.41 42.68 21.79
C LEU A 47 33.62 42.98 22.68
N HIS A 48 34.52 42.01 22.88
CA HIS A 48 35.73 42.17 23.68
C HIS A 48 36.95 42.62 22.86
N GLY A 49 36.75 43.03 21.60
CA GLY A 49 37.83 43.49 20.71
C GLY A 49 38.80 42.38 20.28
N GLN A 50 38.41 41.11 20.40
CA GLN A 50 39.21 39.95 20.05
C GLN A 50 38.74 39.31 18.73
N GLY A 51 39.63 38.64 18.00
CA GLY A 51 39.28 37.85 16.81
C GLY A 51 38.99 38.62 15.51
N GLY A 52 39.03 39.95 15.53
CA GLY A 52 39.00 40.81 14.34
C GLY A 52 37.75 40.65 13.46
N ALA A 53 37.90 40.81 12.14
CA ALA A 53 36.79 40.76 11.17
C ALA A 53 36.08 39.39 11.11
N ILE A 54 36.79 38.32 11.50
CA ILE A 54 36.23 36.96 11.54
C ILE A 54 35.19 36.86 12.66
N ALA A 55 35.51 37.34 13.86
CA ALA A 55 34.61 37.32 15.01
C ALA A 55 33.30 38.09 14.73
N GLN A 56 33.41 39.26 14.09
CA GLN A 56 32.27 40.13 13.75
C GLN A 56 31.28 39.52 12.73
N ASN A 57 31.72 38.56 11.91
CA ASN A 57 30.92 37.99 10.82
C ASN A 57 30.76 36.47 10.95
N THR A 58 30.84 35.95 12.18
CA THR A 58 30.94 34.51 12.43
C THR A 58 29.74 33.73 11.88
N GLU A 59 28.50 34.26 11.96
CA GLU A 59 27.33 33.56 11.41
C GLU A 59 27.38 33.33 9.89
N TYR A 60 27.94 34.29 9.15
CA TYR A 60 28.09 34.21 7.70
C TYR A 60 29.21 33.26 7.32
N VAL A 61 30.35 33.35 8.02
CA VAL A 61 31.50 32.46 7.80
C VAL A 61 31.10 31.01 8.07
N VAL A 62 30.51 30.71 9.22
CA VAL A 62 30.07 29.34 9.57
C VAL A 62 29.05 28.80 8.57
N SER A 63 28.11 29.63 8.10
CA SER A 63 27.12 29.21 7.11
C SER A 63 27.75 28.92 5.74
N LEU A 64 28.73 29.73 5.31
CA LEU A 64 29.49 29.50 4.07
C LEU A 64 30.33 28.23 4.16
N LEU A 65 31.06 28.02 5.27
CA LEU A 65 31.91 26.85 5.47
C LEU A 65 31.11 25.54 5.45
N LEU A 66 29.85 25.56 5.86
CA LEU A 66 28.98 24.39 5.81
C LEU A 66 28.61 23.99 4.36
N VAL A 67 28.36 24.97 3.50
CA VAL A 67 27.86 24.75 2.12
C VAL A 67 29.00 24.56 1.12
N LEU A 68 30.13 25.23 1.33
CA LEU A 68 31.25 25.29 0.40
C LEU A 68 31.77 23.90 -0.05
N PRO A 69 31.98 22.91 0.84
CA PRO A 69 32.45 21.59 0.42
C PRO A 69 31.48 20.89 -0.55
N TYR A 70 30.16 21.06 -0.35
CA TYR A 70 29.16 20.46 -1.23
C TYR A 70 29.15 21.08 -2.63
N LEU A 71 29.51 22.36 -2.76
CA LEU A 71 29.61 23.03 -4.06
C LEU A 71 30.88 22.63 -4.81
N LEU A 72 32.00 22.53 -4.10
CA LEU A 72 33.32 22.33 -4.72
C LEU A 72 33.71 20.85 -4.90
N LEU A 73 33.27 19.98 -3.98
CA LEU A 73 33.76 18.59 -3.89
C LEU A 73 32.65 17.54 -4.07
N SER A 74 31.48 17.94 -4.54
CA SER A 74 30.38 17.03 -4.89
C SER A 74 30.84 15.85 -5.77
N PRO A 75 31.59 16.05 -6.89
CA PRO A 75 32.04 14.93 -7.71
C PRO A 75 32.93 13.93 -6.96
N VAL A 76 33.82 14.43 -6.09
CA VAL A 76 34.71 13.61 -5.28
C VAL A 76 33.93 12.83 -4.23
N ALA A 77 32.94 13.45 -3.60
CA ALA A 77 32.05 12.78 -2.66
C ALA A 77 31.26 11.64 -3.34
N GLY A 78 30.76 11.89 -4.56
CA GLY A 78 30.09 10.88 -5.37
C GLY A 78 30.99 9.69 -5.69
N TRP A 79 32.21 9.98 -6.17
CA TRP A 79 33.23 8.97 -6.45
C TRP A 79 33.59 8.14 -5.21
N ILE A 80 33.82 8.77 -4.04
CA ILE A 80 34.08 8.05 -2.78
C ILE A 80 32.92 7.12 -2.43
N GLY A 81 31.69 7.58 -2.61
CA GLY A 81 30.48 6.80 -2.31
C GLY A 81 30.25 5.60 -3.22
N ASP A 82 30.81 5.62 -4.44
CA ASP A 82 30.70 4.53 -5.41
C ASP A 82 31.91 3.59 -5.36
N PHE A 83 33.13 4.13 -5.31
CA PHE A 83 34.39 3.38 -5.37
C PHE A 83 34.67 2.57 -4.10
N PHE A 84 34.48 3.16 -2.92
CA PHE A 84 34.72 2.46 -1.67
C PHE A 84 33.45 1.77 -1.16
N PRO A 85 33.56 0.67 -0.40
CA PRO A 85 32.43 0.11 0.34
C PRO A 85 31.73 1.20 1.17
N LYS A 86 30.43 1.45 0.94
CA LYS A 86 29.68 2.51 1.65
C LYS A 86 29.78 2.38 3.16
N SER A 87 29.72 1.15 3.67
CA SER A 87 29.93 0.83 5.09
C SER A 87 31.33 1.18 5.61
N ALA A 88 32.39 1.12 4.79
CA ALA A 88 33.72 1.55 5.18
C ALA A 88 33.80 3.08 5.28
N VAL A 89 33.24 3.80 4.30
CA VAL A 89 33.16 5.27 4.32
C VAL A 89 32.45 5.74 5.59
N ILE A 90 31.31 5.13 5.96
CA ILE A 90 30.55 5.48 7.17
C ILE A 90 31.35 5.20 8.45
N ARG A 91 32.05 4.06 8.52
CA ARG A 91 32.89 3.71 9.69
C ARG A 91 34.05 4.67 9.90
N VAL A 92 34.77 4.99 8.83
CA VAL A 92 35.88 5.95 8.86
C VAL A 92 35.37 7.34 9.21
N ALA A 93 34.25 7.75 8.61
CA ALA A 93 33.59 9.01 8.90
C ALA A 93 33.21 9.15 10.39
N GLY A 94 32.73 8.08 11.04
CA GLY A 94 32.41 8.10 12.47
C GLY A 94 33.63 8.32 13.38
N ILE A 95 34.78 7.73 13.05
CA ILE A 95 36.04 7.95 13.79
C ILE A 95 36.58 9.36 13.52
N ALA A 96 36.60 9.77 12.25
CA ALA A 96 37.06 11.09 11.83
C ALA A 96 36.28 12.20 12.55
N GLN A 97 34.97 12.02 12.71
CA GLN A 97 34.12 12.96 13.42
C GLN A 97 34.58 13.20 14.87
N TRP A 98 34.86 12.14 15.61
CA TRP A 98 35.37 12.25 16.99
C TRP A 98 36.73 12.96 17.04
N LEU A 99 37.65 12.61 16.14
CA LEU A 99 38.96 13.26 16.04
C LEU A 99 38.85 14.76 15.72
N ILE A 100 37.94 15.15 14.82
CA ILE A 100 37.71 16.56 14.48
C ILE A 100 37.17 17.33 15.69
N VAL A 101 36.29 16.72 16.50
CA VAL A 101 35.81 17.35 17.75
C VAL A 101 36.96 17.53 18.75
N LEU A 102 37.89 16.57 18.88
CA LEU A 102 39.08 16.73 19.71
C LEU A 102 40.02 17.84 19.22
N LEU A 103 40.19 17.95 17.90
CA LEU A 103 40.95 19.07 17.30
C LEU A 103 40.28 20.41 17.56
N LEU A 104 38.95 20.46 17.47
CA LEU A 104 38.17 21.65 17.82
C LEU A 104 38.35 22.01 19.31
N MET A 105 38.31 21.02 20.22
CA MET A 105 38.61 21.25 21.63
C MET A 105 40.00 21.86 21.81
N ALA A 106 41.03 21.30 21.18
CA ALA A 106 42.37 21.86 21.25
C ALA A 106 42.41 23.31 20.73
N ALA A 107 41.73 23.62 19.62
CA ALA A 107 41.64 24.97 19.08
C ALA A 107 40.97 25.97 20.04
N ILE A 108 39.91 25.55 20.74
CA ILE A 108 39.25 26.34 21.80
C ILE A 108 40.17 26.52 23.01
N ALA A 109 40.91 25.49 23.42
CA ALA A 109 41.88 25.60 24.52
C ALA A 109 43.02 26.57 24.21
N PHE A 110 43.41 26.71 22.94
CA PHE A 110 44.39 27.71 22.49
C PHE A 110 43.78 29.12 22.31
N GLY A 111 42.48 29.30 22.54
CA GLY A 111 41.80 30.60 22.37
C GLY A 111 41.80 31.10 20.92
N SER A 112 41.82 30.21 19.92
CA SER A 112 41.92 30.58 18.50
C SER A 112 40.64 30.30 17.72
N MET A 113 39.92 31.38 17.40
CA MET A 113 38.68 31.30 16.61
C MET A 113 38.97 30.79 15.18
N THR A 114 40.06 31.23 14.57
CA THR A 114 40.46 30.79 13.23
C THR A 114 40.70 29.29 13.18
N LEU A 115 41.42 28.73 14.15
CA LEU A 115 41.62 27.28 14.24
C LEU A 115 40.30 26.54 14.49
N GLY A 116 39.40 27.11 15.31
CA GLY A 116 38.07 26.56 15.53
C GLY A 116 37.24 26.48 14.24
N LEU A 117 37.26 27.54 13.44
CA LEU A 117 36.56 27.59 12.14
C LEU A 117 37.20 26.67 11.09
N LEU A 118 38.53 26.50 11.10
CA LEU A 118 39.20 25.51 10.26
C LEU A 118 38.78 24.07 10.65
N CYS A 119 38.69 23.77 11.95
CA CYS A 119 38.15 22.49 12.41
C CYS A 119 36.69 22.30 12.00
N PHE A 120 35.88 23.36 12.04
CA PHE A 120 34.50 23.32 11.54
C PHE A 120 34.43 23.08 10.03
N LEU A 121 35.33 23.67 9.23
CA LEU A 121 35.45 23.38 7.80
C LEU A 121 35.83 21.90 7.55
N LEU A 122 36.76 21.35 8.33
CA LEU A 122 37.09 19.92 8.26
C LEU A 122 35.88 19.04 8.59
N TYR A 123 35.07 19.46 9.56
CA TYR A 123 33.81 18.78 9.88
C TYR A 123 32.82 18.85 8.71
N ALA A 124 32.62 20.02 8.12
CA ALA A 124 31.72 20.20 6.96
C ALA A 124 32.18 19.38 5.75
N LEU A 125 33.49 19.29 5.52
CA LEU A 125 34.09 18.42 4.51
C LEU A 125 33.77 16.95 4.78
N GLN A 126 33.95 16.48 6.02
CA GLN A 126 33.60 15.11 6.41
C GLN A 126 32.11 14.80 6.15
N CYS A 127 31.21 15.74 6.45
CA CYS A 127 29.77 15.59 6.17
C CYS A 127 29.48 15.45 4.68
N CYS A 128 30.15 16.25 3.85
CA CYS A 128 30.02 16.22 2.40
C CYS A 128 30.41 14.85 1.84
N LEU A 129 31.58 14.34 2.22
CA LEU A 129 32.08 13.05 1.75
C LEU A 129 31.23 11.86 2.25
N LEU A 130 30.66 11.96 3.44
CA LEU A 130 29.78 10.94 4.01
C LEU A 130 28.41 10.87 3.31
N SER A 131 27.90 11.99 2.79
CA SER A 131 26.49 12.11 2.35
C SER A 131 26.07 11.10 1.26
N PRO A 132 26.84 10.86 0.18
CA PRO A 132 26.47 9.86 -0.82
C PRO A 132 26.47 8.43 -0.27
N ALA A 133 27.45 8.10 0.57
CA ALA A 133 27.55 6.78 1.18
C ALA A 133 26.39 6.49 2.15
N LYS A 134 26.03 7.46 3.01
CA LYS A 134 24.96 7.29 4.02
C LYS A 134 23.58 7.11 3.40
N LEU A 135 23.27 7.84 2.31
CA LEU A 135 21.99 7.72 1.61
C LEU A 135 21.96 6.48 0.71
N GLY A 136 23.09 6.15 0.07
CA GLY A 136 23.19 4.98 -0.82
C GLY A 136 23.15 3.63 -0.09
N VAL A 137 23.61 3.56 1.16
CA VAL A 137 23.67 2.31 1.94
C VAL A 137 22.30 1.87 2.45
N VAL A 138 21.33 2.79 2.62
CA VAL A 138 19.99 2.46 3.15
C VAL A 138 19.35 1.36 2.31
N LYS A 139 19.37 1.51 0.98
CA LYS A 139 18.88 0.50 0.03
C LYS A 139 19.58 -0.84 0.19
N GLU A 140 20.89 -0.87 0.44
CA GLU A 140 21.67 -2.09 0.64
C GLU A 140 21.31 -2.81 1.95
N LEU A 141 20.91 -2.06 2.99
CA LEU A 141 20.55 -2.62 4.30
C LEU A 141 19.10 -3.12 4.38
N VAL A 142 18.15 -2.40 3.79
CA VAL A 142 16.70 -2.67 3.98
C VAL A 142 15.98 -3.18 2.72
N GLY A 143 16.61 -3.06 1.54
CA GLY A 143 16.04 -3.40 0.25
C GLY A 143 15.01 -2.40 -0.28
N SER A 144 14.73 -2.43 -1.58
CA SER A 144 13.83 -1.47 -2.26
C SER A 144 12.40 -1.44 -1.70
N ARG A 145 11.87 -2.59 -1.28
CA ARG A 145 10.48 -2.70 -0.77
C ARG A 145 10.22 -1.85 0.49
N ARG A 146 11.25 -1.66 1.33
CA ARG A 146 11.14 -0.94 2.62
C ARG A 146 11.93 0.36 2.62
N LEU A 147 12.50 0.74 1.48
CA LEU A 147 13.37 1.90 1.35
C LEU A 147 12.66 3.18 1.75
N ALA A 148 11.45 3.44 1.24
CA ALA A 148 10.72 4.66 1.58
C ALA A 148 10.37 4.79 3.08
N PHE A 149 10.02 3.68 3.76
CA PHE A 149 9.85 3.67 5.22
C PHE A 149 11.16 4.00 5.94
N ALA A 150 12.26 3.38 5.52
CA ALA A 150 13.58 3.60 6.10
C ALA A 150 14.07 5.04 5.87
N THR A 151 13.90 5.58 4.66
CA THR A 151 14.20 6.97 4.32
C THR A 151 13.38 7.92 5.20
N GLY A 152 12.07 7.71 5.36
CA GLY A 152 11.25 8.54 6.25
C GLY A 152 11.74 8.56 7.69
N LEU A 153 12.18 7.42 8.22
CA LEU A 153 12.73 7.36 9.58
C LEU A 153 14.09 8.08 9.70
N VAL A 154 14.97 7.90 8.71
CA VAL A 154 16.27 8.59 8.66
C VAL A 154 16.08 10.10 8.61
N GLU A 155 15.23 10.61 7.70
CA GLU A 155 14.99 12.05 7.56
C GLU A 155 14.36 12.65 8.83
N GLY A 156 13.33 11.99 9.38
CA GLY A 156 12.65 12.48 10.58
C GLY A 156 13.59 12.57 11.79
N THR A 157 14.43 11.56 12.00
CA THR A 157 15.37 11.53 13.13
C THR A 157 16.53 12.52 12.97
N VAL A 158 17.05 12.70 11.75
CA VAL A 158 18.09 13.70 11.46
C VAL A 158 17.59 15.11 11.74
N ILE A 159 16.36 15.45 11.35
CA ILE A 159 15.83 16.80 11.53
C ILE A 159 15.57 17.12 13.01
N LEU A 160 15.06 16.15 13.78
CA LEU A 160 14.96 16.27 15.24
C LEU A 160 16.34 16.47 15.90
N ALA A 161 17.36 15.77 15.42
CA ALA A 161 18.71 15.91 15.93
C ALA A 161 19.33 17.29 15.61
N ILE A 162 19.08 17.83 14.41
CA ILE A 162 19.50 19.20 14.05
C ILE A 162 18.91 20.18 15.05
N LEU A 163 17.58 20.18 15.23
CA LEU A 163 16.90 21.06 16.18
C LEU A 163 17.48 20.99 17.60
N ALA A 164 17.61 19.76 18.11
CA ALA A 164 18.09 19.54 19.47
C ALA A 164 19.47 20.18 19.64
N GLY A 165 20.33 20.07 18.62
CA GLY A 165 21.63 20.75 18.60
C GLY A 165 21.52 22.28 18.56
N GLN A 166 20.60 22.84 17.78
CA GLN A 166 20.40 24.30 17.72
C GLN A 166 19.97 24.86 19.07
N MET A 167 18.95 24.23 19.67
CA MET A 167 18.35 24.69 20.93
C MET A 167 19.30 24.49 22.11
N LEU A 168 19.92 23.31 22.22
CA LEU A 168 20.86 23.04 23.31
C LEU A 168 22.15 23.86 23.18
N GLY A 169 22.65 24.09 21.97
CA GLY A 169 23.88 24.87 21.76
C GLY A 169 23.77 26.30 22.26
N GLY A 170 22.70 27.01 21.87
CA GLY A 170 22.47 28.39 22.31
C GLY A 170 22.25 28.49 23.83
N LEU A 171 21.29 27.70 24.36
CA LEU A 171 20.98 27.71 25.79
C LEU A 171 22.19 27.33 26.67
N TRP A 172 23.02 26.41 26.19
CA TRP A 172 24.22 26.00 26.91
C TRP A 172 25.26 27.12 26.93
N PHE A 173 25.49 27.79 25.81
CA PHE A 173 26.46 28.90 25.75
C PHE A 173 26.05 30.02 26.70
N ASP A 174 24.81 30.50 26.61
CA ASP A 174 24.34 31.65 27.41
C ASP A 174 24.46 31.37 28.91
N ARG A 175 23.97 30.20 29.36
CA ARG A 175 24.02 29.81 30.76
C ARG A 175 25.46 29.65 31.28
N ASN A 176 26.38 29.10 30.49
CA ASN A 176 27.76 28.96 30.94
C ASN A 176 28.53 30.27 30.86
N LEU A 177 28.17 31.17 29.95
CA LEU A 177 28.73 32.52 29.92
C LEU A 177 28.33 33.31 31.18
N GLU A 178 27.09 33.16 31.66
CA GLU A 178 26.65 33.74 32.94
C GLU A 178 27.43 33.21 34.15
N ILE A 179 27.79 31.92 34.15
CA ILE A 179 28.49 31.27 35.26
C ILE A 179 29.99 31.60 35.26
N HIS A 180 30.63 31.52 34.09
CA HIS A 180 32.08 31.58 33.96
C HIS A 180 32.60 32.96 33.53
N HIS A 181 31.73 33.84 33.01
CA HIS A 181 32.06 35.15 32.46
C HIS A 181 33.13 35.16 31.34
N ASP A 182 33.49 33.98 30.81
CA ASP A 182 34.44 33.80 29.73
C ASP A 182 33.82 32.94 28.61
N GLY A 183 33.79 33.48 27.40
CA GLY A 183 33.21 32.81 26.23
C GLY A 183 33.96 31.53 25.85
N TRP A 184 35.28 31.46 26.06
CA TRP A 184 36.06 30.25 25.74
C TRP A 184 35.69 29.09 26.68
N GLN A 185 35.58 29.36 27.98
CA GLN A 185 35.12 28.35 28.94
C GLN A 185 33.66 27.95 28.72
N ALA A 186 32.80 28.90 28.29
CA ALA A 186 31.40 28.60 27.99
C ALA A 186 31.23 27.54 26.89
N VAL A 187 32.13 27.50 25.91
CA VAL A 187 32.15 26.48 24.85
C VAL A 187 32.85 25.20 25.27
N TRP A 188 33.93 25.30 26.07
CA TRP A 188 34.77 24.18 26.45
C TRP A 188 33.98 23.01 27.07
N GLN A 189 33.13 23.30 28.06
CA GLN A 189 32.39 22.25 28.77
C GLN A 189 31.38 21.54 27.84
N ALA A 190 30.79 22.25 26.88
CA ALA A 190 29.90 21.67 25.88
C ALA A 190 30.67 20.71 24.96
N LEU A 191 31.88 21.09 24.52
CA LEU A 191 32.69 20.28 23.62
C LEU A 191 33.13 18.95 24.25
N VAL A 192 33.35 18.90 25.56
CA VAL A 192 33.62 17.64 26.29
C VAL A 192 32.46 16.65 26.12
N TRP A 193 31.22 17.11 26.32
CA TRP A 193 30.04 16.27 26.14
C TRP A 193 29.82 15.88 24.67
N ILE A 194 30.04 16.82 23.75
CA ILE A 194 29.96 16.56 22.31
C ILE A 194 30.99 15.51 21.89
N ALA A 195 32.21 15.56 22.43
CA ALA A 195 33.25 14.56 22.16
C ALA A 195 32.85 13.18 22.70
N ALA A 196 32.26 13.09 23.88
CA ALA A 196 31.75 11.83 24.43
C ALA A 196 30.62 11.25 23.55
N ILE A 197 29.67 12.09 23.14
CA ILE A 197 28.57 11.71 22.24
C ILE A 197 29.10 11.26 20.87
N ALA A 198 30.12 11.94 20.33
CA ALA A 198 30.78 11.58 19.08
C ALA A 198 31.55 10.26 19.15
N LEU A 199 32.18 9.96 20.28
CA LEU A 199 32.82 8.66 20.51
C LEU A 199 31.79 7.54 20.43
N VAL A 200 30.65 7.68 21.13
CA VAL A 200 29.58 6.67 21.12
C VAL A 200 29.03 6.47 19.70
N GLY A 201 28.75 7.56 18.97
CA GLY A 201 28.30 7.49 17.57
C GLY A 201 29.32 6.79 16.66
N GLY A 202 30.60 7.10 16.82
CA GLY A 202 31.71 6.48 16.09
C GLY A 202 31.87 4.98 16.38
N LEU A 203 31.69 4.56 17.63
CA LEU A 203 31.71 3.15 18.05
C LEU A 203 30.52 2.38 17.49
N VAL A 204 29.31 2.95 17.56
CA VAL A 204 28.09 2.35 16.98
C VAL A 204 28.21 2.23 15.46
N ALA A 205 28.87 3.18 14.78
CA ALA A 205 29.12 3.08 13.34
C ALA A 205 29.95 1.82 12.98
N GLN A 206 30.81 1.33 13.87
CA GLN A 206 31.63 0.13 13.62
C GLN A 206 30.82 -1.16 13.53
N THR A 207 29.60 -1.19 14.09
CA THR A 207 28.72 -2.36 14.05
C THR A 207 27.92 -2.48 12.74
N ILE A 208 28.09 -1.54 11.81
CA ILE A 208 27.42 -1.57 10.50
C ILE A 208 28.03 -2.69 9.64
N ARG A 209 27.17 -3.57 9.11
CA ARG A 209 27.58 -4.69 8.26
C ARG A 209 28.40 -4.21 7.06
N ARG A 210 29.43 -4.97 6.69
CA ARG A 210 30.22 -4.72 5.48
C ARG A 210 29.34 -4.86 4.23
N THR A 211 29.41 -3.88 3.36
CA THR A 211 28.75 -3.82 2.06
C THR A 211 29.78 -3.95 0.94
N PRO A 212 29.42 -4.48 -0.24
CA PRO A 212 30.33 -4.56 -1.37
C PRO A 212 30.64 -3.17 -1.96
N ALA A 213 31.84 -3.00 -2.51
CA ALA A 213 32.14 -1.89 -3.41
C ALA A 213 31.41 -2.10 -4.74
N GLN A 214 30.93 -1.02 -5.37
CA GLN A 214 30.11 -1.09 -6.60
C GLN A 214 30.78 -0.40 -7.79
N GLY A 215 31.53 0.68 -7.55
CA GLY A 215 32.27 1.43 -8.57
C GLY A 215 33.71 0.93 -8.72
N HIS A 216 34.23 1.03 -9.96
CA HIS A 216 35.57 0.54 -10.32
C HIS A 216 36.46 1.63 -10.98
N GLU A 217 35.97 2.86 -11.12
CA GLU A 217 36.73 3.96 -11.75
C GLU A 217 37.86 4.46 -10.83
N PRO A 218 39.13 4.44 -11.25
CA PRO A 218 40.23 4.97 -10.44
C PRO A 218 40.19 6.51 -10.35
N PHE A 219 40.76 7.06 -9.29
CA PHE A 219 40.82 8.52 -9.10
C PHE A 219 41.60 9.21 -10.23
N ARG A 220 41.03 10.29 -10.78
CA ARG A 220 41.65 11.18 -11.77
C ARG A 220 41.41 12.64 -11.39
N ALA A 221 42.39 13.52 -11.57
CA ALA A 221 42.25 14.95 -11.27
C ALA A 221 41.07 15.62 -12.01
N ALA A 222 40.70 15.10 -13.20
CA ALA A 222 39.52 15.52 -13.95
C ALA A 222 38.19 15.36 -13.18
N LEU A 223 38.12 14.50 -12.16
CA LEU A 223 36.94 14.34 -11.30
C LEU A 223 36.56 15.66 -10.62
N LEU A 224 37.53 16.50 -10.24
CA LEU A 224 37.26 17.78 -9.56
C LEU A 224 36.42 18.75 -10.39
N VAL A 225 36.43 18.61 -11.72
CA VAL A 225 35.69 19.47 -12.65
C VAL A 225 34.56 18.74 -13.38
N ARG A 226 34.32 17.46 -13.04
CA ARG A 226 33.37 16.59 -13.76
C ARG A 226 31.90 16.88 -13.44
N GLN A 227 31.62 17.80 -12.51
CA GLN A 227 30.25 18.16 -12.09
C GLN A 227 29.28 18.41 -13.26
N ILE A 228 29.74 19.07 -14.32
CA ILE A 228 28.90 19.34 -15.52
C ILE A 228 28.58 18.05 -16.28
N VAL A 229 29.54 17.13 -16.39
CA VAL A 229 29.37 15.85 -17.10
C VAL A 229 28.46 14.93 -16.30
N ASP A 230 28.68 14.80 -14.99
CA ASP A 230 27.87 13.93 -14.13
C ASP A 230 26.42 14.44 -14.02
N SER A 231 26.23 15.77 -14.08
CA SER A 231 24.89 16.36 -14.17
C SER A 231 24.13 15.88 -15.40
N LYS A 232 24.78 15.67 -16.56
CA LYS A 232 24.09 15.20 -17.78
C LYS A 232 23.39 13.87 -17.56
N MET A 233 23.92 12.99 -16.71
CA MET A 233 23.29 11.70 -16.38
C MET A 233 21.93 11.91 -15.71
N VAL A 234 21.84 12.84 -14.76
CA VAL A 234 20.59 13.18 -14.07
C VAL A 234 19.62 13.87 -15.02
N TRP A 235 20.11 14.76 -15.89
CA TRP A 235 19.25 15.49 -16.84
C TRP A 235 18.77 14.65 -18.04
N ALA A 236 19.46 13.55 -18.36
CA ALA A 236 19.07 12.61 -19.42
C ALA A 236 17.88 11.72 -19.00
N ASP A 237 17.79 11.34 -17.73
CA ASP A 237 16.67 10.59 -17.20
C ASP A 237 15.56 11.54 -16.70
N ARG A 238 14.38 11.45 -17.31
CA ARG A 238 13.25 12.33 -17.00
C ARG A 238 12.80 12.24 -15.55
N GLU A 239 12.80 11.05 -14.95
CA GLU A 239 12.32 10.83 -13.59
C GLU A 239 13.37 11.25 -12.56
N LEU A 240 14.66 10.95 -12.79
CA LEU A 240 15.75 11.43 -11.94
C LEU A 240 15.81 12.96 -11.91
N ARG A 241 15.65 13.60 -13.07
CA ARG A 241 15.59 15.07 -13.16
C ARG A 241 14.45 15.65 -12.32
N ILE A 242 13.26 15.07 -12.40
CA ILE A 242 12.11 15.52 -11.62
C ILE A 242 12.38 15.36 -10.13
N ALA A 243 12.99 14.24 -9.73
CA ALA A 243 13.30 13.99 -8.34
C ALA A 243 14.39 14.94 -7.80
N ALA A 244 15.45 15.19 -8.57
CA ALA A 244 16.51 16.13 -8.20
C ALA A 244 16.03 17.59 -8.10
N VAL A 245 15.17 18.03 -9.02
CA VAL A 245 14.51 19.34 -8.92
C VAL A 245 13.58 19.39 -7.70
N GLY A 246 12.87 18.29 -7.42
CA GLY A 246 12.00 18.18 -6.25
C GLY A 246 12.76 18.31 -4.92
N THR A 247 13.88 17.60 -4.76
CA THR A 247 14.71 17.76 -3.55
C THR A 247 15.30 19.15 -3.45
N ALA A 248 15.75 19.73 -4.57
CA ALA A 248 16.32 21.07 -4.57
C ALA A 248 15.29 22.13 -4.17
N TYR A 249 14.04 21.97 -4.63
CA TYR A 249 12.93 22.80 -4.21
C TYR A 249 12.61 22.65 -2.71
N PHE A 250 12.65 21.46 -2.14
CA PHE A 250 12.47 21.27 -0.69
C PHE A 250 13.53 22.06 0.11
N TRP A 251 14.80 21.96 -0.26
CA TRP A 251 15.88 22.66 0.46
C TRP A 251 15.82 24.18 0.25
N ALA A 252 15.42 24.63 -0.95
CA ALA A 252 15.10 26.04 -1.22
C ALA A 252 13.95 26.54 -0.32
N PHE A 253 12.86 25.78 -0.24
CA PHE A 253 11.72 26.07 0.63
C PHE A 253 12.14 26.15 2.11
N ALA A 254 12.89 25.16 2.60
CA ALA A 254 13.34 25.13 3.99
C ALA A 254 14.25 26.32 4.34
N GLY A 255 15.20 26.65 3.44
CA GLY A 255 16.07 27.82 3.59
C GLY A 255 15.29 29.13 3.62
N PHE A 256 14.31 29.29 2.73
CA PHE A 256 13.43 30.46 2.68
C PHE A 256 12.61 30.60 3.96
N ILE A 257 11.94 29.53 4.41
CA ILE A 257 11.13 29.54 5.65
C ILE A 257 11.99 29.87 6.85
N ASN A 258 13.20 29.31 6.96
CA ASN A 258 14.10 29.62 8.06
C ASN A 258 14.42 31.12 8.16
N LEU A 259 14.69 31.79 7.03
CA LEU A 259 14.93 33.23 7.02
C LEU A 259 13.68 34.06 7.32
N VAL A 260 12.53 33.66 6.78
CA VAL A 260 11.25 34.31 7.07
C VAL A 260 10.92 34.20 8.56
N VAL A 261 11.17 33.05 9.21
CA VAL A 261 10.98 32.88 10.66
C VAL A 261 11.88 33.83 11.45
N ILE A 262 13.13 34.01 11.04
CA ILE A 262 14.04 34.99 11.67
C ILE A 262 13.50 36.42 11.50
N GLU A 263 12.96 36.75 10.32
CA GLU A 263 12.35 38.06 10.07
C GLU A 263 11.10 38.29 10.91
N ILE A 264 10.21 37.30 11.00
CA ILE A 264 9.02 37.33 11.85
C ILE A 264 9.40 37.56 13.32
N ALA A 265 10.40 36.83 13.82
CA ALA A 265 10.84 36.97 15.20
C ALA A 265 11.32 38.40 15.49
N LYS A 266 12.07 39.02 14.56
CA LYS A 266 12.49 40.43 14.68
C LYS A 266 11.32 41.42 14.69
N LEU A 267 10.22 41.10 14.02
CA LEU A 267 9.03 41.96 13.94
C LEU A 267 8.10 41.82 15.16
N ILE A 268 8.08 40.66 15.82
CA ILE A 268 7.18 40.37 16.95
C ILE A 268 7.83 40.66 18.30
N SER A 269 9.12 40.36 18.46
CA SER A 269 9.84 40.60 19.72
C SER A 269 11.31 40.89 19.45
N SER A 270 11.68 42.15 19.63
CA SER A 270 13.09 42.60 19.59
C SER A 270 13.89 42.06 20.77
N ASP A 271 13.24 41.90 21.94
CA ASP A 271 13.92 41.66 23.21
C ASP A 271 14.17 40.16 23.47
N GLU A 272 13.39 39.26 22.86
CA GLU A 272 13.48 37.79 23.01
C GLU A 272 13.63 37.06 21.67
N LEU A 273 14.51 37.58 20.81
CA LEU A 273 14.67 37.09 19.43
C LEU A 273 15.01 35.59 19.36
N GLY A 274 15.99 35.13 20.15
CA GLY A 274 16.47 33.75 20.13
C GLY A 274 15.42 32.72 20.60
N THR A 275 14.70 33.06 21.67
CA THR A 275 13.60 32.25 22.21
C THR A 275 12.47 32.13 21.19
N THR A 276 12.10 33.25 20.56
CA THR A 276 11.03 33.29 19.54
C THR A 276 11.39 32.46 18.31
N ILE A 277 12.62 32.58 17.79
CA ILE A 277 13.09 31.76 16.66
C ILE A 277 13.04 30.27 17.02
N SER A 278 13.55 29.91 18.19
CA SER A 278 13.61 28.51 18.65
C SER A 278 12.19 27.93 18.81
N TYR A 279 11.27 28.71 19.37
CA TYR A 279 9.88 28.34 19.53
C TYR A 279 9.20 28.09 18.17
N LEU A 280 9.35 28.99 17.20
CA LEU A 280 8.75 28.80 15.86
C LEU A 280 9.36 27.62 15.10
N MET A 281 10.70 27.46 15.16
CA MET A 281 11.41 26.37 14.49
C MET A 281 11.13 25.00 15.12
N LEU A 282 10.82 24.96 16.42
CA LEU A 282 10.38 23.74 17.11
C LEU A 282 9.13 23.17 16.44
N PHE A 283 8.12 24.00 16.18
CA PHE A 283 6.89 23.56 15.52
C PHE A 283 7.11 23.09 14.08
N VAL A 284 7.89 23.85 13.30
CA VAL A 284 8.26 23.47 11.91
C VAL A 284 8.83 22.04 11.91
N SER A 285 9.72 21.76 12.84
CA SER A 285 10.48 20.52 12.83
C SER A 285 9.76 19.34 13.50
N ILE A 286 8.89 19.59 14.49
CA ILE A 286 7.88 18.60 14.92
C ILE A 286 7.02 18.21 13.71
N GLY A 287 6.57 19.22 12.95
CA GLY A 287 5.85 19.03 11.70
C GLY A 287 6.60 18.11 10.73
N ILE A 288 7.86 18.43 10.45
CA ILE A 288 8.70 17.62 9.57
C ILE A 288 8.84 16.18 10.09
N ALA A 289 9.10 15.98 11.38
CA ALA A 289 9.22 14.65 11.97
C ALA A 289 7.94 13.83 11.79
N LEU A 290 6.78 14.42 12.09
CA LEU A 290 5.47 13.78 11.93
C LEU A 290 5.17 13.47 10.46
N GLY A 291 5.45 14.41 9.55
CA GLY A 291 5.26 14.22 8.10
C GLY A 291 6.15 13.11 7.53
N SER A 292 7.42 13.04 7.97
CA SER A 292 8.36 11.99 7.56
C SER A 292 7.93 10.60 8.04
N ILE A 293 7.47 10.49 9.29
CA ILE A 293 6.93 9.25 9.85
C ILE A 293 5.66 8.83 9.11
N PHE A 294 4.74 9.77 8.88
CA PHE A 294 3.49 9.54 8.14
C PHE A 294 3.76 9.01 6.73
N ALA A 295 4.63 9.68 5.97
CA ALA A 295 5.00 9.25 4.63
C ALA A 295 5.70 7.89 4.62
N GLY A 296 6.57 7.65 5.60
CA GLY A 296 7.23 6.35 5.77
C GLY A 296 6.23 5.22 6.06
N ILE A 297 5.23 5.44 6.92
CA ILE A 297 4.20 4.45 7.24
C ILE A 297 3.33 4.12 6.03
N LEU A 298 2.92 5.13 5.27
CA LEU A 298 2.13 4.92 4.04
C LEU A 298 2.93 4.22 2.94
N SER A 299 4.26 4.44 2.90
CA SER A 299 5.17 3.85 1.93
C SER A 299 5.80 2.52 2.39
N LYS A 300 5.18 1.81 3.35
CA LYS A 300 5.71 0.53 3.88
C LYS A 300 5.88 -0.58 2.83
N ARG A 301 5.23 -0.46 1.67
CA ARG A 301 5.17 -1.51 0.63
C ARG A 301 5.97 -1.18 -0.63
N GLY A 302 6.58 0.00 -0.70
CA GLY A 302 7.30 0.49 -1.86
C GLY A 302 7.31 2.02 -1.89
N ILE A 303 7.91 2.60 -2.92
CA ILE A 303 7.94 4.07 -3.11
C ILE A 303 6.59 4.51 -3.69
N GLU A 304 5.82 5.24 -2.90
CA GLU A 304 4.49 5.74 -3.28
C GLU A 304 4.61 7.21 -3.76
N TRP A 305 4.85 7.41 -5.06
CA TRP A 305 4.98 8.73 -5.68
C TRP A 305 3.79 9.67 -5.44
N SER A 306 2.61 9.09 -5.22
CA SER A 306 1.37 9.78 -4.88
C SER A 306 1.43 10.62 -3.61
N LEU A 307 2.37 10.38 -2.70
CA LEU A 307 2.52 11.20 -1.50
C LEU A 307 3.13 12.58 -1.80
N ALA A 308 3.91 12.71 -2.88
CA ALA A 308 4.51 13.97 -3.29
C ALA A 308 3.47 15.09 -3.56
N PRO A 309 2.43 14.89 -4.41
CA PRO A 309 1.40 15.91 -4.61
C PRO A 309 0.61 16.22 -3.33
N ILE A 310 0.38 15.24 -2.44
CA ILE A 310 -0.28 15.49 -1.15
C ILE A 310 0.56 16.46 -0.31
N GLY A 311 1.87 16.20 -0.19
CA GLY A 311 2.78 17.09 0.53
C GLY A 311 2.77 18.51 -0.03
N LEU A 312 2.84 18.67 -1.36
CA LEU A 312 2.81 19.98 -2.01
C LEU A 312 1.47 20.72 -1.81
N ILE A 313 0.34 20.01 -1.84
CA ILE A 313 -0.99 20.62 -1.57
C ILE A 313 -1.05 21.12 -0.11
N VAL A 314 -0.58 20.32 0.84
CA VAL A 314 -0.54 20.70 2.27
C VAL A 314 0.38 21.91 2.48
N MET A 315 1.57 21.91 1.86
CA MET A 315 2.48 23.07 1.89
C MET A 315 1.81 24.32 1.33
N CYS A 316 1.19 24.22 0.15
CA CYS A 316 0.52 25.35 -0.51
C CYS A 316 -0.62 25.91 0.36
N ALA A 317 -1.47 25.04 0.91
CA ALA A 317 -2.56 25.45 1.77
C ALA A 317 -2.04 26.15 3.04
N ALA A 318 -1.01 25.59 3.68
CA ALA A 318 -0.40 26.20 4.86
C ALA A 318 0.22 27.57 4.56
N LEU A 319 0.93 27.73 3.44
CA LEU A 319 1.50 29.01 3.02
C LEU A 319 0.43 30.07 2.71
N LEU A 320 -0.66 29.68 2.06
CA LEU A 320 -1.78 30.60 1.79
C LEU A 320 -2.40 31.07 3.11
N VAL A 321 -2.58 30.17 4.08
CA VAL A 321 -3.05 30.56 5.42
C VAL A 321 -2.05 31.48 6.12
N LEU A 322 -0.74 31.18 6.07
CA LEU A 322 0.31 32.05 6.63
C LEU A 322 0.36 33.43 5.97
N SER A 323 0.03 33.54 4.67
CA SER A 323 -0.03 34.82 3.98
C SER A 323 -1.17 35.73 4.45
N LEU A 324 -2.19 35.16 5.10
CA LEU A 324 -3.37 35.89 5.58
C LEU A 324 -3.36 36.08 7.10
N LEU A 325 -2.63 35.23 7.83
CA LEU A 325 -2.58 35.27 9.28
C LEU A 325 -1.76 36.47 9.80
N PRO A 326 -2.25 37.18 10.84
CA PRO A 326 -1.42 38.12 11.58
C PRO A 326 -0.18 37.44 12.16
N LEU A 327 0.97 38.11 12.09
CA LEU A 327 2.24 37.54 12.56
C LEU A 327 2.22 37.20 14.05
N THR A 328 1.47 37.97 14.86
CA THR A 328 1.31 37.77 16.30
C THR A 328 0.27 36.69 16.67
N SER A 329 -0.35 36.04 15.68
CA SER A 329 -1.38 35.03 15.94
C SER A 329 -0.81 33.80 16.66
N ALA A 330 -1.50 33.34 17.70
CA ALA A 330 -1.20 32.08 18.37
C ALA A 330 -1.26 30.86 17.42
N GLY A 331 -1.97 30.98 16.29
CA GLY A 331 -2.05 29.94 15.27
C GLY A 331 -0.81 29.81 14.38
N LEU A 332 0.04 30.85 14.29
CA LEU A 332 1.19 30.89 13.38
C LEU A 332 2.14 29.69 13.54
N PRO A 333 2.59 29.30 14.75
CA PRO A 333 3.52 28.18 14.92
C PRO A 333 2.93 26.86 14.44
N TYR A 334 1.64 26.62 14.68
CA TYR A 334 0.95 25.40 14.26
C TYR A 334 0.88 25.29 12.73
N ILE A 335 0.56 26.40 12.04
CA ILE A 335 0.51 26.38 10.57
C ILE A 335 1.91 26.23 9.97
N LEU A 336 2.95 26.81 10.58
CA LEU A 336 4.35 26.54 10.22
C LEU A 336 4.71 25.05 10.40
N GLY A 337 4.22 24.42 11.46
CA GLY A 337 4.32 22.97 11.65
C GLY A 337 3.61 22.17 10.56
N ILE A 338 2.40 22.56 10.15
CA ILE A 338 1.67 21.91 9.05
C ILE A 338 2.44 22.06 7.73
N ALA A 339 3.02 23.24 7.47
CA ALA A 339 3.88 23.46 6.30
C ALA A 339 5.10 22.52 6.32
N GLY A 340 5.76 22.36 7.48
CA GLY A 340 6.85 21.41 7.68
C GLY A 340 6.42 19.95 7.46
N ALA A 341 5.24 19.56 7.94
CA ALA A 341 4.69 18.21 7.73
C ALA A 341 4.39 17.93 6.25
N GLY A 342 3.85 18.91 5.52
CA GLY A 342 3.67 18.82 4.07
C GLY A 342 5.00 18.67 3.34
N ALA A 343 6.00 19.47 3.71
CA ALA A 343 7.34 19.44 3.10
C ALA A 343 8.03 18.09 3.29
N ALA A 344 7.92 17.49 4.47
CA ALA A 344 8.43 16.15 4.74
C ALA A 344 7.68 15.05 3.99
N THR A 345 6.34 15.15 3.94
CA THR A 345 5.49 14.21 3.18
C THR A 345 5.83 14.23 1.68
N PHE A 346 6.23 15.39 1.16
CA PHE A 346 6.75 15.55 -0.18
C PHE A 346 8.17 14.97 -0.36
N LEU A 347 9.09 15.27 0.55
CA LEU A 347 10.50 14.91 0.41
C LEU A 347 10.74 13.40 0.48
N VAL A 348 10.10 12.68 1.41
CA VAL A 348 10.36 11.25 1.65
C VAL A 348 10.25 10.37 0.39
N PRO A 349 9.14 10.38 -0.37
CA PRO A 349 9.03 9.56 -1.59
C PRO A 349 10.02 10.00 -2.67
N VAL A 350 10.26 11.31 -2.81
CA VAL A 350 11.18 11.88 -3.81
C VAL A 350 12.62 11.45 -3.51
N ASN A 351 13.04 11.52 -2.25
CA ASN A 351 14.38 11.12 -1.83
C ASN A 351 14.58 9.60 -1.88
N ALA A 352 13.56 8.83 -1.50
CA ALA A 352 13.59 7.37 -1.64
C ALA A 352 13.74 6.94 -3.10
N PHE A 353 13.09 7.66 -4.03
CA PHE A 353 13.26 7.41 -5.47
C PHE A 353 14.67 7.71 -5.97
N LEU A 354 15.27 8.84 -5.57
CA LEU A 354 16.67 9.15 -5.90
C LEU A 354 17.66 8.09 -5.39
N GLN A 355 17.32 7.37 -4.32
CA GLN A 355 18.12 6.28 -3.78
C GLN A 355 17.89 4.96 -4.54
N ASP A 356 16.67 4.71 -5.04
CA ASP A 356 16.30 3.44 -5.64
C ASP A 356 16.60 3.36 -7.14
N HIS A 357 16.29 4.43 -7.88
CA HIS A 357 16.28 4.42 -9.33
C HIS A 357 17.68 4.33 -9.97
N PRO A 358 18.73 5.01 -9.46
CA PRO A 358 20.06 4.90 -10.04
C PRO A 358 20.65 3.49 -9.93
N PRO A 359 21.43 3.04 -10.95
CA PRO A 359 22.25 1.84 -10.88
C PRO A 359 23.16 1.87 -9.64
N ALA A 360 23.50 0.69 -9.10
CA ALA A 360 24.28 0.60 -7.87
C ALA A 360 25.69 1.23 -7.99
N GLU A 361 26.26 1.24 -9.19
CA GLU A 361 27.59 1.71 -9.54
C GLU A 361 27.72 3.24 -9.59
N THR A 362 26.62 3.96 -9.84
CA THR A 362 26.60 5.41 -10.04
C THR A 362 25.67 6.14 -9.06
N ARG A 363 25.13 5.40 -8.08
CA ARG A 363 24.17 5.93 -7.10
C ARG A 363 24.77 7.05 -6.26
N GLY A 364 26.01 6.87 -5.79
CA GLY A 364 26.74 7.89 -5.03
C GLY A 364 26.92 9.17 -5.85
N THR A 365 27.31 9.03 -7.11
CA THR A 365 27.45 10.14 -8.05
C THR A 365 26.12 10.89 -8.26
N VAL A 366 25.01 10.17 -8.51
CA VAL A 366 23.69 10.80 -8.67
C VAL A 366 23.24 11.54 -7.39
N ILE A 367 23.45 10.94 -6.22
CA ILE A 367 23.14 11.57 -4.94
C ILE A 367 24.00 12.82 -4.70
N ALA A 368 25.29 12.78 -5.06
CA ALA A 368 26.17 13.94 -4.94
C ALA A 368 25.74 15.10 -5.86
N VAL A 369 25.43 14.79 -7.12
CA VAL A 369 24.87 15.76 -8.07
C VAL A 369 23.56 16.37 -7.54
N SER A 370 22.67 15.56 -6.97
CA SER A 370 21.46 16.07 -6.31
C SER A 370 21.80 17.00 -5.14
N ASN A 371 22.76 16.63 -4.28
CA ASN A 371 23.21 17.49 -3.18
C ASN A 371 23.78 18.83 -3.65
N PHE A 372 24.52 18.85 -4.75
CA PHE A 372 24.96 20.09 -5.38
C PHE A 372 23.77 21.00 -5.72
N PHE A 373 22.77 20.47 -6.45
CA PHE A 373 21.56 21.23 -6.79
C PHE A 373 20.76 21.65 -5.55
N ASN A 374 20.70 20.82 -4.51
CA ASN A 374 20.04 21.15 -3.25
C ASN A 374 20.66 22.38 -2.59
N ASN A 375 22.00 22.41 -2.51
CA ASN A 375 22.72 23.54 -1.94
C ASN A 375 22.62 24.80 -2.82
N SER A 376 22.71 24.67 -4.14
CA SER A 376 22.49 25.79 -5.07
C SER A 376 21.08 26.37 -4.98
N GLY A 377 20.05 25.51 -4.89
CA GLY A 377 18.66 25.92 -4.69
C GLY A 377 18.44 26.64 -3.36
N GLY A 378 19.06 26.13 -2.29
CA GLY A 378 19.08 26.79 -0.98
C GLY A 378 19.66 28.21 -1.03
N ILE A 379 20.84 28.38 -1.66
CA ILE A 379 21.48 29.70 -1.84
C ILE A 379 20.57 30.63 -2.65
N LEU A 380 20.00 30.16 -3.75
CA LEU A 380 19.10 30.96 -4.57
C LEU A 380 17.88 31.44 -3.77
N ALA A 381 17.28 30.57 -2.96
CA ALA A 381 16.15 30.92 -2.11
C ALA A 381 16.51 31.97 -1.05
N VAL A 382 17.69 31.83 -0.43
CA VAL A 382 18.24 32.82 0.51
C VAL A 382 18.40 34.18 -0.18
N LEU A 383 18.97 34.21 -1.39
CA LEU A 383 19.15 35.44 -2.16
C LEU A 383 17.82 36.10 -2.52
N VAL A 384 16.83 35.30 -2.97
CA VAL A 384 15.49 35.81 -3.29
C VAL A 384 14.82 36.38 -2.04
N GLN A 385 14.87 35.68 -0.91
CA GLN A 385 14.29 36.17 0.35
C GLN A 385 14.94 37.49 0.79
N PHE A 386 16.27 37.55 0.74
CA PHE A 386 17.03 38.77 1.05
C PHE A 386 16.62 39.94 0.15
N LEU A 387 16.50 39.72 -1.17
CA LEU A 387 16.05 40.74 -2.11
C LEU A 387 14.63 41.22 -1.82
N MET A 388 13.69 40.31 -1.54
CA MET A 388 12.32 40.68 -1.16
C MET A 388 12.30 41.55 0.09
N LYS A 389 13.07 41.18 1.11
CA LYS A 389 13.21 41.98 2.33
C LYS A 389 13.85 43.34 2.06
N ALA A 390 14.92 43.40 1.27
CA ALA A 390 15.60 44.65 0.92
C ALA A 390 14.70 45.62 0.15
N LEU A 391 13.78 45.09 -0.66
CA LEU A 391 12.74 45.85 -1.36
C LEU A 391 11.54 46.22 -0.46
N GLY A 392 11.56 45.86 0.82
CA GLY A 392 10.48 46.15 1.77
C GLY A 392 9.22 45.31 1.56
N VAL A 393 9.32 44.15 0.90
CA VAL A 393 8.17 43.27 0.68
C VAL A 393 7.71 42.66 2.01
N PRO A 394 6.45 42.87 2.46
CA PRO A 394 5.97 42.32 3.72
C PRO A 394 6.01 40.80 3.75
N VAL A 395 6.23 40.22 4.94
CA VAL A 395 6.28 38.77 5.16
C VAL A 395 5.06 38.03 4.59
N GLN A 396 3.88 38.61 4.68
CA GLN A 396 2.65 38.02 4.12
C GLN A 396 2.79 37.79 2.60
N TRP A 397 3.33 38.77 1.87
CA TRP A 397 3.56 38.67 0.43
C TRP A 397 4.70 37.71 0.08
N GLN A 398 5.68 37.56 0.96
CA GLN A 398 6.72 36.54 0.83
C GLN A 398 6.11 35.12 0.90
N PHE A 399 5.22 34.85 1.87
CA PHE A 399 4.49 33.58 1.94
C PHE A 399 3.58 33.37 0.73
N PHE A 400 2.88 34.41 0.27
CA PHE A 400 2.00 34.33 -0.89
C PHE A 400 2.78 33.99 -2.18
N ALA A 401 3.93 34.64 -2.42
CA ALA A 401 4.77 34.37 -3.57
C ALA A 401 5.27 32.91 -3.57
N LEU A 402 5.71 32.41 -2.41
CA LEU A 402 6.10 31.01 -2.25
C LEU A 402 4.91 30.06 -2.45
N ALA A 403 3.70 30.44 -1.99
CA ALA A 403 2.48 29.66 -2.18
C ALA A 403 2.15 29.49 -3.67
N LEU A 404 2.26 30.56 -4.48
CA LEU A 404 2.04 30.49 -5.92
C LEU A 404 3.02 29.55 -6.63
N LEU A 405 4.31 29.60 -6.26
CA LEU A 405 5.31 28.67 -6.78
C LEU A 405 4.96 27.22 -6.39
N THR A 406 4.60 27.00 -5.13
CA THR A 406 4.19 25.70 -4.60
C THR A 406 2.94 25.16 -5.32
N LEU A 407 1.97 26.04 -5.60
CA LEU A 407 0.74 25.71 -6.31
C LEU A 407 1.02 25.22 -7.73
N GLY A 408 1.91 25.89 -8.46
CA GLY A 408 2.33 25.47 -9.79
C GLY A 408 2.91 24.04 -9.80
N LEU A 409 3.79 23.75 -8.83
CA LEU A 409 4.36 22.42 -8.64
C LEU A 409 3.30 21.40 -8.21
N ALA A 410 2.40 21.76 -7.29
CA ALA A 410 1.31 20.90 -6.83
C ALA A 410 0.38 20.51 -7.98
N VAL A 411 0.01 21.45 -8.85
CA VAL A 411 -0.82 21.19 -10.04
C VAL A 411 -0.09 20.30 -11.03
N ALA A 412 1.19 20.56 -11.32
CA ALA A 412 1.98 19.74 -12.22
C ALA A 412 2.15 18.30 -11.70
N ALA A 413 2.48 18.15 -10.42
CA ALA A 413 2.60 16.86 -9.73
C ALA A 413 1.28 16.10 -9.74
N THR A 414 0.19 16.76 -9.36
CA THR A 414 -1.15 16.14 -9.31
C THR A 414 -1.59 15.67 -10.68
N LYS A 415 -1.34 16.45 -11.75
CA LYS A 415 -1.65 16.02 -13.12
C LYS A 415 -0.84 14.79 -13.55
N LYS A 416 0.44 14.73 -13.17
CA LYS A 416 1.33 13.63 -13.55
C LYS A 416 0.98 12.32 -12.83
N TRP A 417 0.65 12.39 -11.53
CA TRP A 417 0.45 11.22 -10.67
C TRP A 417 -0.99 11.09 -10.15
N LEU A 418 -1.97 11.56 -10.93
CA LEU A 418 -3.39 11.54 -10.56
C LEU A 418 -3.91 10.12 -10.28
N PRO A 419 -3.62 9.10 -11.12
CA PRO A 419 -4.09 7.73 -10.88
C PRO A 419 -3.56 7.16 -9.57
N GLU A 420 -2.26 7.31 -9.31
CA GLU A 420 -1.62 6.83 -8.09
C GLU A 420 -2.16 7.54 -6.85
N LEU A 421 -2.37 8.87 -6.95
CA LEU A 421 -2.99 9.67 -5.88
C LEU A 421 -4.37 9.16 -5.51
N LEU A 422 -5.24 8.98 -6.51
CA LEU A 422 -6.59 8.47 -6.31
C LEU A 422 -6.58 7.06 -5.74
N ARG A 423 -5.65 6.20 -6.16
CA ARG A 423 -5.47 4.85 -5.61
C ARG A 423 -5.15 4.92 -4.11
N VAL A 424 -4.22 5.77 -3.69
CA VAL A 424 -3.85 5.92 -2.27
C VAL A 424 -4.99 6.50 -1.43
N LEU A 425 -5.84 7.35 -2.01
CA LEU A 425 -7.01 7.91 -1.31
C LEU A 425 -8.18 6.91 -1.21
N ILE A 426 -8.45 6.16 -2.29
CA ILE A 426 -9.65 5.29 -2.38
C ILE A 426 -9.45 3.95 -1.67
N LEU A 427 -8.28 3.31 -1.80
CA LEU A 427 -8.09 1.95 -1.26
C LEU A 427 -8.24 1.86 0.27
N PRO A 428 -7.77 2.83 1.09
CA PRO A 428 -8.04 2.83 2.52
C PRO A 428 -9.54 2.96 2.84
N VAL A 429 -10.26 3.81 2.12
CA VAL A 429 -11.71 3.99 2.26
C VAL A 429 -12.43 2.68 1.93
N VAL A 430 -12.06 2.01 0.84
CA VAL A 430 -12.59 0.70 0.47
C VAL A 430 -12.34 -0.33 1.57
N ARG A 431 -11.12 -0.39 2.13
CA ARG A 431 -10.80 -1.32 3.23
C ARG A 431 -11.58 -1.03 4.50
N LEU A 432 -11.87 0.25 4.78
CA LEU A 432 -12.68 0.66 5.93
C LEU A 432 -14.15 0.26 5.74
N ILE A 433 -14.74 0.57 4.60
CA ILE A 433 -16.15 0.27 4.30
C ILE A 433 -16.39 -1.25 4.15
N TYR A 434 -15.49 -1.98 3.49
CA TYR A 434 -15.65 -3.40 3.14
C TYR A 434 -14.94 -4.40 4.06
N ARG A 435 -14.29 -3.94 5.15
CA ARG A 435 -13.50 -4.77 6.08
C ARG A 435 -12.76 -5.92 5.39
N LEU A 436 -12.06 -5.58 4.29
CA LEU A 436 -11.54 -6.54 3.32
C LEU A 436 -10.57 -7.52 3.96
N ARG A 437 -10.85 -8.82 3.85
CA ARG A 437 -9.91 -9.89 4.20
C ARG A 437 -9.38 -10.55 2.94
N VAL A 438 -8.11 -10.90 2.95
CA VAL A 438 -7.44 -11.57 1.82
C VAL A 438 -6.85 -12.87 2.34
N ILE A 439 -7.15 -13.97 1.66
CA ILE A 439 -6.65 -15.31 1.96
C ILE A 439 -5.80 -15.77 0.78
N GLY A 440 -4.66 -16.41 1.04
CA GLY A 440 -3.78 -16.92 -0.01
C GLY A 440 -3.01 -15.83 -0.76
N ARG A 441 -2.78 -14.66 -0.14
CA ARG A 441 -2.15 -13.51 -0.80
C ARG A 441 -0.74 -13.83 -1.33
N GLU A 442 -0.06 -14.76 -0.67
CA GLU A 442 1.24 -15.33 -1.02
C GLU A 442 1.25 -16.09 -2.35
N HIS A 443 0.09 -16.50 -2.87
CA HIS A 443 -0.02 -17.15 -4.17
C HIS A 443 0.15 -16.20 -5.35
N LEU A 444 0.14 -14.87 -5.13
CA LEU A 444 0.44 -13.89 -6.18
C LEU A 444 1.96 -13.76 -6.37
N PRO A 445 2.48 -14.05 -7.58
CA PRO A 445 3.91 -13.88 -7.87
C PRO A 445 4.42 -12.44 -7.63
N GLU A 446 5.55 -12.32 -6.93
CA GLU A 446 6.15 -10.99 -6.64
C GLU A 446 6.71 -10.29 -7.90
N LYS A 447 7.12 -11.06 -8.91
CA LYS A 447 7.70 -10.60 -10.18
C LYS A 447 7.12 -11.40 -11.37
N GLY A 448 7.31 -10.89 -12.58
CA GLY A 448 6.82 -11.53 -13.82
C GLY A 448 5.33 -11.29 -14.08
N GLY A 449 4.86 -11.57 -15.29
CA GLY A 449 3.47 -11.40 -15.68
C GLY A 449 2.55 -12.39 -14.98
N VAL A 450 1.34 -11.96 -14.63
CA VAL A 450 0.34 -12.81 -13.96
C VAL A 450 -1.05 -12.44 -14.46
N LEU A 451 -1.82 -13.44 -14.88
CA LEU A 451 -3.22 -13.26 -15.26
C LEU A 451 -4.13 -13.65 -14.10
N ILE A 452 -4.80 -12.68 -13.48
CA ILE A 452 -5.75 -12.90 -12.39
C ILE A 452 -7.16 -13.04 -12.97
N LEU A 453 -7.87 -14.08 -12.56
CA LEU A 453 -9.24 -14.36 -12.98
C LEU A 453 -10.18 -14.37 -11.77
N PRO A 454 -10.77 -13.23 -11.39
CA PRO A 454 -11.82 -13.14 -10.38
C PRO A 454 -13.22 -13.36 -10.96
N ASN A 455 -14.17 -13.81 -10.14
CA ASN A 455 -15.59 -13.73 -10.44
C ASN A 455 -16.08 -12.26 -10.46
N HIS A 456 -17.20 -11.99 -11.14
CA HIS A 456 -17.70 -10.62 -11.33
C HIS A 456 -19.06 -10.39 -10.65
N VAL A 457 -19.02 -9.87 -9.42
CA VAL A 457 -20.16 -9.72 -8.52
C VAL A 457 -20.67 -8.28 -8.43
N THR A 458 -19.77 -7.29 -8.42
CA THR A 458 -20.11 -5.89 -8.15
C THR A 458 -19.34 -4.91 -9.03
N TRP A 459 -19.89 -3.70 -9.16
CA TRP A 459 -19.16 -2.58 -9.79
C TRP A 459 -17.87 -2.18 -9.05
N ALA A 460 -17.71 -2.61 -7.80
CA ALA A 460 -16.53 -2.30 -7.00
C ALA A 460 -15.42 -3.37 -7.09
N ASP A 461 -15.63 -4.46 -7.82
CA ASP A 461 -14.71 -5.61 -7.83
C ASP A 461 -13.28 -5.24 -8.18
N ALA A 462 -13.09 -4.33 -9.14
CA ALA A 462 -11.75 -3.88 -9.50
C ALA A 462 -11.03 -3.12 -8.37
N PHE A 463 -11.76 -2.36 -7.54
CA PHE A 463 -11.20 -1.76 -6.34
C PHE A 463 -10.85 -2.82 -5.29
N LEU A 464 -11.70 -3.84 -5.14
CA LEU A 464 -11.49 -4.95 -4.20
C LEU A 464 -10.25 -5.79 -4.59
N VAL A 465 -10.15 -6.16 -5.86
CA VAL A 465 -8.98 -6.87 -6.43
C VAL A 465 -7.72 -6.02 -6.28
N SER A 466 -7.78 -4.73 -6.60
CA SER A 466 -6.65 -3.81 -6.41
C SER A 466 -6.25 -3.64 -4.94
N ALA A 467 -7.21 -3.68 -4.02
CA ALA A 467 -6.97 -3.61 -2.59
C ALA A 467 -6.36 -4.92 -2.03
N ALA A 468 -6.68 -6.06 -2.65
CA ALA A 468 -6.17 -7.38 -2.31
C ALA A 468 -4.75 -7.63 -2.86
N CYS A 469 -4.47 -7.14 -4.07
CA CYS A 469 -3.16 -7.27 -4.72
C CYS A 469 -2.10 -6.36 -4.08
N HIS A 470 -0.81 -6.74 -4.18
CA HIS A 470 0.30 -5.89 -3.75
C HIS A 470 1.00 -5.17 -4.92
N ARG A 471 0.71 -5.55 -6.16
CA ARG A 471 1.16 -4.90 -7.40
C ARG A 471 0.03 -4.08 -8.01
N PRO A 472 0.33 -3.04 -8.80
CA PRO A 472 -0.67 -2.39 -9.67
C PRO A 472 -1.31 -3.44 -10.59
N VAL A 473 -2.63 -3.42 -10.71
CA VAL A 473 -3.40 -4.36 -11.52
C VAL A 473 -3.97 -3.61 -12.72
N ARG A 474 -3.71 -4.10 -13.93
CA ARG A 474 -4.31 -3.60 -15.17
C ARG A 474 -5.59 -4.37 -15.46
N PHE A 475 -6.72 -3.69 -15.55
CA PHE A 475 -8.00 -4.36 -15.81
C PHE A 475 -8.31 -4.39 -17.29
N VAL A 476 -8.71 -5.56 -17.79
CA VAL A 476 -9.26 -5.69 -19.13
C VAL A 476 -10.68 -5.15 -19.14
N MET A 477 -10.98 -4.17 -19.99
CA MET A 477 -12.28 -3.50 -20.03
C MET A 477 -12.78 -3.30 -21.47
N TYR A 478 -14.09 -3.41 -21.68
CA TYR A 478 -14.70 -3.17 -22.98
C TYR A 478 -14.50 -1.71 -23.45
N ASP A 479 -14.00 -1.53 -24.68
CA ASP A 479 -13.70 -0.24 -25.29
C ASP A 479 -14.93 0.68 -25.44
N GLY A 480 -16.12 0.10 -25.65
CA GLY A 480 -17.38 0.86 -25.71
C GLY A 480 -17.73 1.62 -24.43
N PHE A 481 -17.28 1.16 -23.26
CA PHE A 481 -17.50 1.88 -22.00
C PHE A 481 -16.55 3.07 -21.81
N MET A 482 -15.47 3.17 -22.58
CA MET A 482 -14.48 4.26 -22.47
C MET A 482 -15.05 5.63 -22.86
N GLN A 483 -16.16 5.66 -23.62
CA GLN A 483 -16.80 6.90 -24.06
C GLN A 483 -17.69 7.53 -22.97
N ALA A 484 -18.08 6.78 -21.93
CA ALA A 484 -18.87 7.31 -20.83
C ALA A 484 -18.00 8.12 -19.86
N ARG A 485 -18.41 9.36 -19.54
CA ARG A 485 -17.61 10.33 -18.74
C ARG A 485 -17.14 9.78 -17.38
N GLY A 486 -17.93 8.93 -16.72
CA GLY A 486 -17.56 8.31 -15.43
C GLY A 486 -16.62 7.11 -15.56
N VAL A 487 -16.76 6.30 -16.61
CA VAL A 487 -15.97 5.08 -16.81
C VAL A 487 -14.60 5.39 -17.43
N GLY A 488 -14.50 6.42 -18.28
CA GLY A 488 -13.21 6.91 -18.78
C GLY A 488 -12.29 7.46 -17.67
N TRP A 489 -12.85 7.94 -16.55
CA TRP A 489 -12.07 8.29 -15.37
C TRP A 489 -11.53 7.03 -14.65
N PHE A 490 -12.36 6.01 -14.50
CA PHE A 490 -11.98 4.72 -13.94
C PHE A 490 -10.91 4.00 -14.78
N ALA A 491 -11.03 4.06 -16.11
CA ALA A 491 -10.05 3.50 -17.05
C ALA A 491 -8.65 4.09 -16.89
N ARG A 492 -8.58 5.42 -16.72
CA ARG A 492 -7.34 6.15 -16.46
C ARG A 492 -6.76 5.85 -15.08
N LEU A 493 -7.62 5.53 -14.10
CA LEU A 493 -7.22 5.24 -12.73
C LEU A 493 -6.51 3.88 -12.58
N PHE A 494 -6.92 2.87 -13.36
CA PHE A 494 -6.41 1.50 -13.23
C PHE A 494 -5.64 0.98 -14.45
N ASP A 495 -5.16 1.88 -15.32
CA ASP A 495 -4.33 1.54 -16.48
C ASP A 495 -4.91 0.36 -17.27
N THR A 496 -6.18 0.51 -17.67
CA THR A 496 -6.98 -0.58 -18.24
C THR A 496 -6.53 -0.95 -19.64
N VAL A 497 -6.58 -2.24 -19.98
CA VAL A 497 -6.37 -2.75 -21.34
C VAL A 497 -7.72 -2.72 -22.06
N PRO A 498 -7.94 -1.79 -23.02
CA PRO A 498 -9.20 -1.74 -23.74
C PRO A 498 -9.31 -2.91 -24.71
N ILE A 499 -10.44 -3.62 -24.69
CA ILE A 499 -10.72 -4.73 -25.59
C ILE A 499 -12.04 -4.52 -26.32
N SER A 500 -12.11 -5.01 -27.56
CA SER A 500 -13.32 -4.97 -28.37
C SER A 500 -13.84 -6.40 -28.58
N PRO A 501 -15.13 -6.70 -28.35
CA PRO A 501 -15.74 -8.02 -28.57
C PRO A 501 -15.62 -8.46 -30.03
N THR A 502 -15.60 -7.50 -30.95
CA THR A 502 -15.48 -7.74 -32.40
C THR A 502 -14.04 -7.97 -32.85
N ARG A 503 -13.04 -7.68 -32.01
CA ARG A 503 -11.60 -7.80 -32.31
C ARG A 503 -10.88 -8.69 -31.31
N ALA A 504 -11.32 -9.93 -31.19
CA ALA A 504 -10.76 -10.91 -30.26
C ALA A 504 -9.23 -11.11 -30.40
N LYS A 505 -8.68 -11.03 -31.63
CA LYS A 505 -7.23 -11.15 -31.88
C LYS A 505 -6.43 -10.00 -31.25
N ASP A 506 -6.95 -8.77 -31.30
CA ASP A 506 -6.29 -7.60 -30.72
C ASP A 506 -6.29 -7.68 -29.19
N ALA A 507 -7.40 -8.13 -28.60
CA ALA A 507 -7.51 -8.34 -27.16
C ALA A 507 -6.47 -9.36 -26.66
N ILE A 508 -6.32 -10.49 -27.37
CA ILE A 508 -5.32 -11.51 -27.02
C ILE A 508 -3.90 -10.94 -27.11
N ARG A 509 -3.58 -10.20 -28.18
CA ARG A 509 -2.26 -9.59 -28.36
C ARG A 509 -1.94 -8.59 -27.24
N LEU A 510 -2.83 -7.63 -26.98
CA LEU A 510 -2.60 -6.58 -25.98
C LEU A 510 -2.45 -7.13 -24.56
N VAL A 511 -3.27 -8.12 -24.19
CA VAL A 511 -3.15 -8.78 -22.89
C VAL A 511 -1.85 -9.58 -22.81
N SER A 512 -1.47 -10.31 -23.86
CA SER A 512 -0.22 -11.09 -23.87
C SER A 512 1.01 -10.19 -23.76
N GLU A 513 1.07 -9.08 -24.51
CA GLU A 513 2.16 -8.10 -24.43
C GLU A 513 2.28 -7.47 -23.02
N ALA A 514 1.13 -7.16 -22.38
CA ALA A 514 1.13 -6.65 -21.01
C ALA A 514 1.63 -7.70 -20.00
N LEU A 515 1.31 -8.98 -20.20
CA LEU A 515 1.80 -10.07 -19.37
C LEU A 515 3.30 -10.31 -19.59
N GLU A 516 3.76 -10.33 -20.84
CA GLU A 516 5.18 -10.50 -21.22
C GLU A 516 6.07 -9.38 -20.68
N SER A 517 5.55 -8.14 -20.64
CA SER A 517 6.23 -7.00 -20.00
C SER A 517 6.21 -7.04 -18.46
N GLY A 518 5.66 -8.09 -17.88
CA GLY A 518 5.71 -8.33 -16.44
C GLY A 518 4.61 -7.61 -15.65
N HIS A 519 3.50 -7.23 -16.27
CA HIS A 519 2.37 -6.63 -15.55
C HIS A 519 1.41 -7.69 -14.98
N VAL A 520 0.69 -7.30 -13.93
CA VAL A 520 -0.46 -8.08 -13.43
C VAL A 520 -1.67 -7.62 -14.20
N VAL A 521 -2.31 -8.54 -14.93
CA VAL A 521 -3.51 -8.27 -15.70
C VAL A 521 -4.69 -8.99 -15.03
N CYS A 522 -5.79 -8.28 -14.83
CA CYS A 522 -7.03 -8.84 -14.31
C CYS A 522 -8.06 -8.89 -15.43
N LEU A 523 -8.61 -10.08 -15.66
CA LEU A 523 -9.68 -10.34 -16.61
C LEU A 523 -10.81 -11.04 -15.88
N PHE A 524 -12.02 -10.49 -15.96
CA PHE A 524 -13.23 -11.15 -15.46
C PHE A 524 -13.72 -12.12 -16.55
N PRO A 525 -13.54 -13.45 -16.41
CA PRO A 525 -13.77 -14.39 -17.50
C PRO A 525 -15.27 -14.68 -17.75
N GLU A 526 -16.15 -14.25 -16.84
CA GLU A 526 -17.61 -14.29 -17.02
C GLU A 526 -18.07 -13.26 -18.09
N GLY A 527 -17.33 -12.15 -18.22
CA GLY A 527 -17.57 -11.10 -19.21
C GLY A 527 -18.71 -10.14 -18.87
N GLU A 528 -19.59 -10.48 -17.93
CA GLU A 528 -20.67 -9.62 -17.45
C GLU A 528 -20.78 -9.71 -15.92
N LEU A 529 -21.42 -8.71 -15.29
CA LEU A 529 -21.73 -8.78 -13.86
C LEU A 529 -22.87 -9.77 -13.61
N THR A 530 -22.72 -10.60 -12.58
CA THR A 530 -23.79 -11.53 -12.16
C THR A 530 -25.10 -10.80 -11.83
N ARG A 531 -26.22 -11.34 -12.32
CA ARG A 531 -27.57 -10.85 -12.06
C ARG A 531 -28.29 -11.61 -10.96
N THR A 532 -27.79 -12.80 -10.66
CA THR A 532 -28.39 -13.77 -9.73
C THR A 532 -27.51 -14.01 -8.50
N GLY A 533 -26.22 -13.64 -8.55
CA GLY A 533 -25.24 -13.92 -7.49
C GLY A 533 -24.60 -15.31 -7.60
N THR A 534 -24.91 -16.02 -8.68
CA THR A 534 -24.46 -17.37 -8.98
C THR A 534 -23.22 -17.32 -9.88
N MET A 535 -22.43 -18.39 -9.87
CA MET A 535 -21.28 -18.54 -10.77
C MET A 535 -21.77 -18.61 -12.22
N GLN A 536 -21.17 -17.81 -13.12
CA GLN A 536 -21.52 -17.83 -14.54
C GLN A 536 -20.58 -18.72 -15.36
N GLU A 537 -20.86 -18.84 -16.65
CA GLU A 537 -19.97 -19.51 -17.59
C GLU A 537 -18.62 -18.78 -17.69
N ILE A 538 -17.52 -19.55 -17.60
CA ILE A 538 -16.16 -19.04 -17.75
C ILE A 538 -15.78 -19.14 -19.23
N LYS A 539 -15.59 -18.00 -19.90
CA LYS A 539 -15.24 -17.95 -21.32
C LYS A 539 -13.77 -18.36 -21.53
N LYS A 540 -13.51 -19.23 -22.52
CA LYS A 540 -12.18 -19.83 -22.79
C LYS A 540 -11.12 -18.87 -23.38
N GLY A 541 -11.46 -17.61 -23.66
CA GLY A 541 -10.56 -16.66 -24.32
C GLY A 541 -9.25 -16.38 -23.56
N PHE A 542 -9.26 -16.52 -22.24
CA PHE A 542 -8.07 -16.32 -21.39
C PHE A 542 -7.01 -17.43 -21.58
N GLU A 543 -7.42 -18.63 -21.99
CA GLU A 543 -6.50 -19.78 -22.14
C GLU A 543 -5.42 -19.48 -23.19
N LEU A 544 -5.83 -18.89 -24.33
CA LEU A 544 -4.92 -18.47 -25.38
C LEU A 544 -4.01 -17.32 -24.94
N MET A 545 -4.52 -16.38 -24.14
CA MET A 545 -3.74 -15.26 -23.61
C MET A 545 -2.63 -15.75 -22.68
N ALA A 546 -2.98 -16.63 -21.74
CA ALA A 546 -2.02 -17.21 -20.79
C ALA A 546 -0.96 -18.05 -21.49
N ARG A 547 -1.37 -18.92 -22.42
CA ARG A 547 -0.45 -19.79 -23.19
C ARG A 547 0.51 -19.00 -24.07
N ARG A 548 0.02 -17.95 -24.75
CA ARG A 548 0.86 -17.09 -25.59
C ARG A 548 1.92 -16.36 -24.79
N ALA A 549 1.54 -15.78 -23.65
CA ALA A 549 2.46 -15.05 -22.80
C ALA A 549 3.38 -15.97 -21.96
N GLY A 550 3.05 -17.26 -21.84
CA GLY A 550 3.78 -18.20 -20.97
C GLY A 550 3.69 -17.83 -19.48
N THR A 551 2.60 -17.18 -19.06
CA THR A 551 2.46 -16.64 -17.69
C THR A 551 1.45 -17.44 -16.86
N PRO A 552 1.66 -17.55 -15.54
CA PRO A 552 0.73 -18.26 -14.66
C PRO A 552 -0.62 -17.55 -14.56
N VAL A 553 -1.68 -18.36 -14.41
CA VAL A 553 -3.04 -17.91 -14.16
C VAL A 553 -3.36 -18.08 -12.68
N VAL A 554 -3.86 -17.03 -12.03
CA VAL A 554 -4.26 -17.06 -10.62
C VAL A 554 -5.78 -16.89 -10.51
N PRO A 555 -6.53 -17.98 -10.28
CA PRO A 555 -7.95 -17.89 -9.97
C PRO A 555 -8.17 -17.11 -8.66
N MET A 556 -9.19 -16.27 -8.62
CA MET A 556 -9.55 -15.47 -7.45
C MET A 556 -11.05 -15.53 -7.23
N TRP A 557 -11.48 -15.51 -5.97
CA TRP A 557 -12.89 -15.50 -5.62
C TRP A 557 -13.22 -14.37 -4.65
N ILE A 558 -14.21 -13.57 -5.01
CA ILE A 558 -14.75 -12.47 -4.22
C ILE A 558 -16.00 -12.99 -3.51
N ASP A 559 -15.85 -13.37 -2.24
CA ASP A 559 -16.93 -13.86 -1.37
C ASP A 559 -17.59 -12.72 -0.57
N GLY A 560 -18.91 -12.82 -0.43
CA GLY A 560 -19.71 -11.90 0.38
C GLY A 560 -20.06 -10.60 -0.32
N ALA A 561 -19.62 -10.35 -1.56
CA ALA A 561 -19.88 -9.09 -2.27
C ALA A 561 -21.34 -8.95 -2.76
N TRP A 562 -22.04 -10.06 -3.01
CA TRP A 562 -23.46 -10.06 -3.34
C TRP A 562 -24.26 -9.57 -2.13
N GLY A 563 -25.15 -8.59 -2.30
CA GLY A 563 -25.83 -7.86 -1.23
C GLY A 563 -25.20 -6.51 -0.87
N SER A 564 -24.02 -6.21 -1.42
CA SER A 564 -23.45 -4.85 -1.40
C SER A 564 -24.36 -3.87 -2.15
N VAL A 565 -24.25 -2.58 -1.81
CA VAL A 565 -24.85 -1.45 -2.54
C VAL A 565 -24.47 -1.45 -4.03
N PHE A 566 -23.31 -2.03 -4.38
CA PHE A 566 -22.80 -2.12 -5.76
C PHE A 566 -23.15 -3.42 -6.50
N SER A 567 -23.85 -4.36 -5.85
CA SER A 567 -24.38 -5.59 -6.49
C SER A 567 -25.75 -5.35 -7.11
N PHE A 568 -26.22 -6.24 -7.99
CA PHE A 568 -27.58 -6.17 -8.56
C PHE A 568 -28.67 -6.81 -7.68
N GLU A 569 -28.30 -7.32 -6.50
CA GLU A 569 -29.25 -7.88 -5.55
C GLU A 569 -30.40 -6.88 -5.26
N ARG A 570 -31.66 -7.34 -5.21
CA ARG A 570 -32.88 -6.50 -5.15
C ARG A 570 -33.17 -5.67 -6.41
N GLY A 571 -32.61 -6.06 -7.55
CA GLY A 571 -32.92 -5.50 -8.88
C GLY A 571 -32.47 -4.06 -9.12
N ARG A 572 -31.65 -3.47 -8.22
CA ARG A 572 -31.20 -2.07 -8.29
C ARG A 572 -29.73 -1.95 -7.85
N PHE A 573 -28.97 -1.09 -8.53
CA PHE A 573 -27.64 -0.66 -8.10
C PHE A 573 -27.71 0.69 -7.36
N PHE A 574 -26.75 0.98 -6.48
CA PHE A 574 -26.46 2.29 -5.86
C PHE A 574 -27.51 2.89 -4.91
N LYS A 575 -28.80 2.54 -5.04
CA LYS A 575 -29.91 3.10 -4.24
C LYS A 575 -30.30 2.23 -3.04
N LYS A 576 -29.41 1.34 -2.61
CA LYS A 576 -29.66 0.36 -1.55
C LYS A 576 -28.97 0.78 -0.26
N VAL A 577 -29.64 0.54 0.86
CA VAL A 577 -29.01 0.60 2.18
C VAL A 577 -28.21 -0.70 2.36
N PRO A 578 -26.92 -0.63 2.71
CA PRO A 578 -26.13 -1.84 2.98
C PRO A 578 -26.71 -2.58 4.18
N TYR A 579 -26.73 -3.91 4.14
CA TYR A 579 -27.18 -4.73 5.27
C TYR A 579 -26.35 -4.49 6.54
N HIS A 580 -25.05 -4.25 6.40
CA HIS A 580 -24.12 -3.99 7.50
C HIS A 580 -23.07 -2.95 7.11
N LEU A 581 -22.60 -2.17 8.09
CA LEU A 581 -21.45 -1.28 7.94
C LEU A 581 -20.52 -1.43 9.16
N PRO A 582 -19.24 -1.82 9.00
CA PRO A 582 -18.57 -2.15 7.74
C PRO A 582 -19.03 -3.50 7.17
N TYR A 583 -19.13 -3.59 5.84
CA TYR A 583 -19.66 -4.74 5.11
C TYR A 583 -18.57 -5.82 4.96
N PRO A 584 -18.70 -7.01 5.57
CA PRO A 584 -17.62 -8.00 5.58
C PRO A 584 -17.41 -8.64 4.20
N LEU A 585 -16.19 -8.56 3.66
CA LEU A 585 -15.82 -9.15 2.37
C LEU A 585 -14.54 -9.96 2.47
N THR A 586 -14.52 -11.12 1.79
CA THR A 586 -13.34 -11.99 1.72
C THR A 586 -12.93 -12.18 0.26
N VAL A 587 -11.68 -11.87 -0.07
CA VAL A 587 -11.07 -12.24 -1.34
C VAL A 587 -10.17 -13.44 -1.10
N VAL A 588 -10.43 -14.53 -1.79
CA VAL A 588 -9.63 -15.76 -1.74
C VAL A 588 -8.80 -15.84 -3.02
N VAL A 589 -7.50 -15.97 -2.87
CA VAL A 589 -6.54 -16.11 -3.97
C VAL A 589 -6.10 -17.57 -4.01
N ALA A 590 -6.46 -18.27 -5.08
CA ALA A 590 -6.11 -19.67 -5.27
C ALA A 590 -4.61 -19.83 -5.65
N PRO A 591 -4.03 -21.02 -5.50
CA PRO A 591 -2.71 -21.33 -6.02
C PRO A 591 -2.60 -21.04 -7.54
N PRO A 592 -1.43 -20.59 -8.03
CA PRO A 592 -1.23 -20.32 -9.45
C PRO A 592 -1.28 -21.62 -10.28
N LEU A 593 -1.96 -21.56 -11.42
CA LEU A 593 -1.99 -22.60 -12.43
C LEU A 593 -0.96 -22.29 -13.51
N ALA A 594 -0.24 -23.31 -13.98
CA ALA A 594 0.64 -23.17 -15.14
C ALA A 594 -0.18 -22.83 -16.40
N ALA A 595 0.41 -22.07 -17.32
CA ALA A 595 -0.29 -21.62 -18.54
C ALA A 595 -0.86 -22.78 -19.38
N SER A 596 -0.19 -23.93 -19.39
CA SER A 596 -0.64 -25.14 -20.09
C SER A 596 -1.87 -25.78 -19.44
N GLU A 597 -1.98 -25.70 -18.11
CA GLU A 597 -2.99 -26.37 -17.28
C GLU A 597 -4.21 -25.48 -16.99
N ALA A 598 -4.12 -24.18 -17.25
CA ALA A 598 -5.16 -23.21 -16.97
C ALA A 598 -6.32 -23.27 -17.99
N THR A 599 -7.11 -24.35 -17.96
CA THR A 599 -8.37 -24.47 -18.73
C THR A 599 -9.55 -23.86 -17.98
N ALA A 600 -10.64 -23.54 -18.69
CA ALA A 600 -11.87 -23.04 -18.08
C ALA A 600 -12.43 -23.99 -17.00
N GLU A 601 -12.33 -25.29 -17.22
CA GLU A 601 -12.73 -26.33 -16.26
C GLU A 601 -11.86 -26.25 -14.99
N ARG A 602 -10.54 -26.15 -15.12
CA ARG A 602 -9.63 -26.07 -13.97
C ARG A 602 -9.76 -24.78 -13.17
N VAL A 603 -10.02 -23.66 -13.85
CA VAL A 603 -10.30 -22.37 -13.19
C VAL A 603 -11.63 -22.45 -12.44
N ARG A 604 -12.65 -23.09 -13.02
CA ARG A 604 -13.95 -23.31 -12.38
C ARG A 604 -13.81 -24.11 -11.08
N GLU A 605 -13.10 -25.24 -11.11
CA GLU A 605 -12.79 -26.03 -9.91
C GLU A 605 -12.12 -25.18 -8.82
N SER A 606 -11.13 -24.37 -9.22
CA SER A 606 -10.39 -23.47 -8.31
C SER A 606 -11.28 -22.40 -7.70
N TRP A 607 -12.21 -21.82 -8.48
CA TRP A 607 -13.21 -20.87 -7.97
C TRP A 607 -14.17 -21.53 -6.97
N GLN A 608 -14.62 -22.75 -7.25
CA GLN A 608 -15.53 -23.48 -6.36
C GLN A 608 -14.85 -23.81 -5.03
N HIS A 609 -13.60 -24.28 -5.06
CA HIS A 609 -12.82 -24.47 -3.83
C HIS A 609 -12.61 -23.15 -3.06
N SER A 610 -12.31 -22.07 -3.78
CA SER A 610 -12.12 -20.74 -3.18
C SER A 610 -13.40 -20.16 -2.58
N SER A 611 -14.56 -20.46 -3.16
CA SER A 611 -15.86 -20.02 -2.64
C SER A 611 -16.18 -20.68 -1.30
N ALA A 612 -15.93 -21.99 -1.19
CA ALA A 612 -16.10 -22.74 0.05
C ALA A 612 -15.21 -22.19 1.17
N LEU A 613 -13.94 -21.92 0.89
CA LEU A 613 -12.99 -21.37 1.86
C LEU A 613 -13.39 -19.94 2.31
N GLY A 614 -13.86 -19.12 1.37
CA GLY A 614 -14.33 -17.77 1.67
C GLY A 614 -15.52 -17.78 2.64
N LEU A 615 -16.48 -18.68 2.39
CA LEU A 615 -17.64 -18.87 3.25
C LEU A 615 -17.29 -19.39 4.63
N GLU A 616 -16.47 -20.45 4.73
CA GLU A 616 -16.04 -21.01 6.02
C GLU A 616 -15.47 -19.91 6.93
N ARG A 617 -14.72 -18.98 6.33
CA ARG A 617 -14.09 -17.86 7.04
C ARG A 617 -15.09 -16.76 7.43
N ARG A 618 -16.17 -16.60 6.66
CA ARG A 618 -17.28 -15.69 6.97
C ARG A 618 -18.18 -16.27 8.06
N SER A 619 -18.43 -17.59 8.03
CA SER A 619 -19.33 -18.31 8.92
C SER A 619 -18.78 -18.57 10.32
N ARG A 620 -17.46 -18.81 10.46
CA ARG A 620 -16.79 -19.16 11.73
C ARG A 620 -17.04 -18.18 12.89
N ARG A 621 -17.51 -16.95 12.63
CA ARG A 621 -17.85 -15.95 13.66
C ARG A 621 -19.25 -16.09 14.25
N LEU A 622 -20.19 -16.67 13.51
CA LEU A 622 -21.60 -16.77 13.92
C LEU A 622 -21.83 -17.96 14.87
N LEU A 623 -21.00 -18.99 14.78
CA LEU A 623 -21.11 -20.19 15.60
C LEU A 623 -19.80 -20.40 16.37
N HIS A 624 -19.67 -19.70 17.50
CA HIS A 624 -18.64 -19.98 18.52
C HIS A 624 -18.94 -21.27 19.32
N ARG A 625 -20.02 -21.99 19.00
CA ARG A 625 -20.42 -23.24 19.65
C ARG A 625 -20.37 -24.41 18.66
N LYS A 626 -19.40 -25.30 18.92
CA LYS A 626 -19.10 -26.58 18.25
C LYS A 626 -18.59 -26.47 16.81
N GLN A 627 -17.63 -27.33 16.49
CA GLN A 627 -17.06 -27.57 15.17
C GLN A 627 -18.16 -28.02 14.20
N ALA A 628 -19.03 -27.13 13.71
CA ALA A 628 -19.90 -27.45 12.60
C ALA A 628 -19.01 -27.79 11.38
N GLU A 629 -19.14 -29.00 10.83
CA GLU A 629 -18.29 -29.50 9.75
C GLU A 629 -18.40 -28.61 8.49
N VAL A 630 -17.27 -28.38 7.82
CA VAL A 630 -17.16 -27.59 6.58
C VAL A 630 -18.16 -28.05 5.51
N LYS A 631 -18.45 -29.35 5.48
CA LYS A 631 -19.38 -30.03 4.56
C LYS A 631 -20.78 -29.41 4.60
N SER A 632 -21.34 -29.23 5.79
CA SER A 632 -22.66 -28.63 5.94
C SER A 632 -22.67 -27.24 5.32
N TRP A 633 -21.69 -26.37 5.60
CA TRP A 633 -21.67 -24.99 5.09
C TRP A 633 -21.74 -24.86 3.57
N ILE A 634 -21.14 -25.80 2.85
CA ILE A 634 -21.12 -25.85 1.39
C ILE A 634 -22.53 -26.07 0.85
N ASN A 635 -23.33 -26.93 1.49
CA ASN A 635 -24.71 -27.22 1.13
C ASN A 635 -25.59 -25.95 1.14
N GLY A 636 -25.62 -25.22 2.26
CA GLY A 636 -26.41 -23.98 2.36
C GLY A 636 -26.00 -22.92 1.32
N LEU A 637 -24.71 -22.82 0.99
CA LEU A 637 -24.24 -21.92 -0.06
C LEU A 637 -24.74 -22.34 -1.45
N GLN A 638 -24.57 -23.62 -1.79
CA GLN A 638 -24.93 -24.14 -3.11
C GLN A 638 -26.45 -24.04 -3.33
N MET A 639 -27.28 -24.36 -2.34
CA MET A 639 -28.73 -24.14 -2.44
C MET A 639 -29.08 -22.68 -2.72
N GLY A 640 -28.45 -21.74 -2.01
CA GLY A 640 -28.64 -20.30 -2.24
C GLY A 640 -28.12 -19.82 -3.59
N GLN A 641 -27.09 -20.46 -4.15
CA GLN A 641 -26.50 -20.13 -5.45
C GLN A 641 -27.12 -20.87 -6.64
N VAL A 642 -27.85 -21.95 -6.45
CA VAL A 642 -28.37 -22.75 -7.56
C VAL A 642 -29.88 -22.61 -7.66
N ASN A 643 -30.57 -22.66 -6.52
CA ASN A 643 -32.02 -22.60 -6.47
C ASN A 643 -32.58 -21.30 -5.87
N ALA A 644 -31.68 -20.38 -5.54
CA ALA A 644 -31.92 -19.02 -5.06
C ALA A 644 -33.12 -18.91 -4.12
N ILE A 645 -32.99 -19.55 -2.96
CA ILE A 645 -33.69 -19.11 -1.77
C ILE A 645 -33.37 -17.62 -1.59
N PRO A 646 -34.37 -16.71 -1.68
CA PRO A 646 -34.12 -15.29 -1.62
C PRO A 646 -33.63 -14.90 -0.23
N ARG A 647 -32.68 -13.97 -0.16
CA ARG A 647 -32.14 -13.50 1.12
C ARG A 647 -33.17 -12.68 1.88
N GLY A 648 -33.36 -12.99 3.15
CA GLY A 648 -34.39 -12.40 4.00
C GLY A 648 -35.76 -13.04 3.83
N GLU A 649 -35.92 -14.12 3.06
CA GLU A 649 -37.18 -14.86 3.02
C GLU A 649 -37.24 -15.91 4.13
N ALA A 650 -38.46 -16.18 4.62
CA ALA A 650 -38.70 -17.20 5.62
C ALA A 650 -38.56 -18.60 5.00
N LEU A 651 -37.78 -19.45 5.66
CA LEU A 651 -37.49 -20.83 5.28
C LEU A 651 -38.29 -21.71 6.23
N ALA A 652 -39.20 -22.55 5.72
CA ALA A 652 -39.86 -23.52 6.58
C ALA A 652 -39.25 -24.92 6.41
N MET A 653 -38.98 -25.56 7.54
CA MET A 653 -38.50 -26.93 7.65
C MET A 653 -39.31 -27.64 8.73
N TRP A 654 -39.70 -28.88 8.53
CA TRP A 654 -40.45 -29.58 9.56
C TRP A 654 -39.53 -30.05 10.71
N GLU A 655 -39.87 -29.75 11.96
CA GLU A 655 -39.02 -30.04 13.14
C GLU A 655 -38.60 -31.51 13.27
N HIS A 656 -39.44 -32.44 12.81
CA HIS A 656 -39.21 -33.89 12.90
C HIS A 656 -38.75 -34.54 11.59
N ASP A 657 -38.51 -33.76 10.53
CA ASP A 657 -38.01 -34.31 9.27
C ASP A 657 -36.53 -34.66 9.43
N ALA A 658 -36.12 -35.85 8.98
CA ALA A 658 -34.74 -36.31 9.08
C ALA A 658 -33.76 -35.32 8.44
N THR A 659 -34.18 -34.65 7.36
CA THR A 659 -33.38 -33.65 6.64
C THR A 659 -33.08 -32.41 7.49
N ALA A 660 -33.91 -32.08 8.50
CA ALA A 660 -33.66 -30.95 9.38
C ALA A 660 -32.36 -31.09 10.17
N GLN A 661 -32.03 -32.31 10.59
CA GLN A 661 -30.80 -32.58 11.34
C GLN A 661 -29.56 -32.65 10.44
N GLU A 662 -29.73 -33.03 9.18
CA GLU A 662 -28.62 -33.16 8.22
C GLU A 662 -28.25 -31.81 7.58
N LEU A 663 -29.23 -30.93 7.38
CA LEU A 663 -29.09 -29.62 6.75
C LEU A 663 -28.86 -28.50 7.79
N VAL A 664 -28.03 -28.75 8.81
CA VAL A 664 -27.73 -27.79 9.89
C VAL A 664 -27.30 -26.44 9.35
N SER A 665 -26.52 -26.44 8.28
CA SER A 665 -26.04 -25.23 7.63
C SER A 665 -27.14 -24.42 6.97
N VAL A 666 -28.23 -25.00 6.52
CA VAL A 666 -29.33 -24.27 5.88
C VAL A 666 -30.13 -23.52 6.95
N HIS A 667 -30.45 -24.20 8.05
CA HIS A 667 -31.34 -23.67 9.07
C HIS A 667 -30.64 -22.91 10.23
N THR A 668 -29.33 -23.05 10.42
CA THR A 668 -28.58 -22.23 11.40
C THR A 668 -27.62 -21.27 10.72
N GLY A 669 -26.75 -21.83 9.87
CA GLY A 669 -25.62 -21.12 9.31
C GLY A 669 -26.01 -20.10 8.25
N PHE A 670 -26.73 -20.56 7.23
CA PHE A 670 -27.21 -19.80 6.10
C PHE A 670 -28.22 -18.76 6.56
N ALA A 671 -29.15 -19.14 7.44
CA ALA A 671 -30.06 -18.20 8.12
C ALA A 671 -29.29 -17.05 8.79
N GLY A 672 -28.31 -17.36 9.63
CA GLY A 672 -27.49 -16.33 10.29
C GLY A 672 -26.62 -15.49 9.34
N ILE A 673 -26.09 -16.08 8.26
CA ILE A 673 -25.22 -15.38 7.29
C ILE A 673 -26.03 -14.47 6.37
N TYR A 674 -27.23 -14.91 5.96
CA TYR A 674 -28.04 -14.26 4.93
C TYR A 674 -29.29 -13.58 5.47
N GLY A 675 -29.51 -13.63 6.79
CA GLY A 675 -30.60 -12.94 7.48
C GLY A 675 -31.96 -13.52 7.16
N ASN A 676 -32.05 -14.84 6.96
CA ASN A 676 -33.32 -15.53 6.74
C ASN A 676 -33.90 -16.00 8.07
N ASP A 677 -35.22 -15.93 8.17
CA ASP A 677 -35.95 -16.53 9.29
C ASP A 677 -36.18 -18.02 9.02
N VAL A 678 -36.01 -18.85 10.05
CA VAL A 678 -36.22 -20.29 9.95
C VAL A 678 -37.39 -20.65 10.84
N LEU A 679 -38.39 -21.24 10.21
CA LEU A 679 -39.66 -21.62 10.82
C LEU A 679 -39.69 -23.15 10.90
N MET A 680 -39.77 -23.69 12.11
CA MET A 680 -39.74 -25.14 12.35
C MET A 680 -41.12 -25.75 12.65
N GLU A 681 -42.17 -24.93 12.75
CA GLU A 681 -43.51 -25.40 13.14
C GLU A 681 -44.33 -25.92 11.96
N ALA A 682 -45.25 -26.83 12.27
CA ALA A 682 -46.12 -27.49 11.30
C ALA A 682 -46.91 -26.54 10.39
N LYS A 683 -47.45 -25.47 10.98
CA LYS A 683 -48.29 -24.49 10.26
C LYS A 683 -47.48 -23.64 9.28
N ASP A 684 -46.24 -23.32 9.65
CA ASP A 684 -45.37 -22.41 8.91
C ASP A 684 -44.95 -23.00 7.56
N VAL A 685 -44.80 -24.33 7.50
CA VAL A 685 -44.55 -25.08 6.26
C VAL A 685 -45.63 -24.81 5.22
N TYR A 686 -46.90 -24.62 5.60
CA TYR A 686 -47.97 -24.35 4.64
C TYR A 686 -48.04 -22.89 4.21
N GLU A 687 -47.61 -21.96 5.06
CA GLU A 687 -47.79 -20.51 4.87
C GLU A 687 -46.62 -19.81 4.16
N THR A 688 -45.43 -20.43 4.05
CA THR A 688 -44.26 -19.83 3.39
C THR A 688 -44.13 -20.14 1.89
N SER A 689 -43.43 -19.30 1.13
CA SER A 689 -43.06 -19.53 -0.27
C SER A 689 -41.88 -20.49 -0.46
N VAL A 690 -41.08 -20.76 0.58
CA VAL A 690 -39.87 -21.60 0.52
C VAL A 690 -39.89 -22.70 1.58
N ARG A 691 -39.96 -23.95 1.12
CA ARG A 691 -40.06 -25.14 1.97
C ARG A 691 -38.88 -26.07 1.70
N ILE A 692 -38.34 -26.69 2.75
CA ILE A 692 -37.20 -27.59 2.67
C ILE A 692 -37.49 -28.83 3.53
N GLY A 693 -37.32 -30.03 2.96
CA GLY A 693 -37.64 -31.26 3.67
C GLY A 693 -37.34 -32.54 2.87
N GLY A 694 -37.82 -33.68 3.35
CA GLY A 694 -37.76 -34.98 2.67
C GLY A 694 -39.13 -35.68 2.66
N SER A 695 -39.14 -37.00 2.87
CA SER A 695 -40.35 -37.85 2.83
C SER A 695 -41.48 -37.35 3.73
N ALA A 696 -41.17 -36.95 4.97
CA ALA A 696 -42.17 -36.47 5.94
C ALA A 696 -42.85 -35.17 5.48
N THR A 697 -42.04 -34.19 5.06
CA THR A 697 -42.56 -32.93 4.53
C THR A 697 -43.38 -33.14 3.26
N ARG A 698 -42.94 -34.04 2.38
CA ARG A 698 -43.66 -34.40 1.16
C ARG A 698 -45.02 -35.04 1.45
N GLU A 699 -45.05 -36.06 2.32
CA GLU A 699 -46.28 -36.77 2.67
C GLU A 699 -47.33 -35.80 3.21
N MET A 700 -46.91 -34.89 4.10
CA MET A 700 -47.78 -33.87 4.66
C MET A 700 -48.30 -32.87 3.63
N LEU A 701 -47.43 -32.38 2.74
CA LEU A 701 -47.86 -31.52 1.63
C LEU A 701 -48.86 -32.24 0.72
N SER A 702 -48.67 -33.52 0.45
CA SER A 702 -49.58 -34.30 -0.39
C SER A 702 -50.96 -34.55 0.24
N GLN A 703 -51.02 -34.62 1.58
CA GLN A 703 -52.25 -34.80 2.36
C GLN A 703 -52.94 -33.48 2.71
N ALA A 704 -52.33 -32.33 2.39
CA ALA A 704 -52.86 -31.03 2.73
C ALA A 704 -54.16 -30.72 1.98
N THR A 705 -55.26 -30.55 2.71
CA THR A 705 -56.59 -30.20 2.16
C THR A 705 -56.89 -28.70 2.20
N GLY A 706 -56.03 -27.90 2.85
CA GLY A 706 -56.17 -26.44 2.98
C GLY A 706 -55.40 -25.64 1.91
N PRO A 707 -55.59 -24.31 1.85
CA PRO A 707 -54.87 -23.44 0.91
C PRO A 707 -53.38 -23.38 1.27
N VAL A 708 -52.53 -23.93 0.40
CA VAL A 708 -51.07 -23.89 0.53
C VAL A 708 -50.52 -22.69 -0.23
N ALA A 709 -49.63 -21.91 0.39
CA ALA A 709 -49.04 -20.74 -0.27
C ALA A 709 -48.24 -21.16 -1.53
N PRO A 710 -48.46 -20.55 -2.70
CA PRO A 710 -47.68 -20.85 -3.90
C PRO A 710 -46.18 -20.63 -3.65
N GLY A 711 -45.35 -21.58 -4.07
CA GLY A 711 -43.95 -21.57 -3.66
C GLY A 711 -43.13 -22.71 -4.24
N VAL A 712 -41.91 -22.89 -3.72
CA VAL A 712 -41.00 -23.98 -4.10
C VAL A 712 -40.78 -24.89 -2.90
N PHE A 713 -40.81 -26.19 -3.15
CA PHE A 713 -40.44 -27.23 -2.19
C PHE A 713 -39.16 -27.92 -2.63
N PHE A 714 -38.08 -27.72 -1.86
CA PHE A 714 -36.80 -28.41 -2.01
C PHE A 714 -36.85 -29.74 -1.27
N ASP A 715 -36.99 -30.80 -2.04
CA ASP A 715 -37.27 -32.15 -1.57
C ASP A 715 -36.04 -33.02 -1.70
N PHE A 716 -35.41 -33.37 -0.57
CA PHE A 716 -34.17 -34.15 -0.49
C PHE A 716 -34.36 -35.66 -0.55
N ASP A 717 -35.60 -36.10 -0.74
CA ASP A 717 -35.92 -37.49 -1.00
C ASP A 717 -36.33 -37.64 -2.48
N TYR A 718 -36.37 -38.86 -3.01
CA TYR A 718 -36.67 -39.13 -4.42
C TYR A 718 -37.76 -40.20 -4.57
N GLN A 719 -39.00 -39.87 -4.17
CA GLN A 719 -40.16 -40.70 -4.50
C GLN A 719 -41.23 -39.92 -5.27
N PRO A 720 -41.96 -40.61 -6.18
CA PRO A 720 -43.08 -39.99 -6.89
C PRO A 720 -44.19 -39.61 -5.90
N THR A 721 -44.70 -38.38 -5.99
CA THR A 721 -45.88 -37.94 -5.21
C THR A 721 -46.58 -36.79 -5.91
N THR A 722 -47.88 -36.68 -5.71
CA THR A 722 -48.70 -35.54 -6.13
C THR A 722 -48.65 -34.43 -5.08
N LEU A 723 -48.15 -33.25 -5.46
CA LEU A 723 -48.14 -32.06 -4.60
C LEU A 723 -49.33 -31.13 -4.88
N PRO A 724 -49.71 -30.26 -3.92
CA PRO A 724 -50.75 -29.26 -4.11
C PRO A 724 -50.47 -28.33 -5.29
N LEU A 725 -51.55 -27.89 -5.94
CA LEU A 725 -51.48 -26.99 -7.09
C LEU A 725 -50.81 -25.65 -6.70
N GLY A 726 -49.76 -25.25 -7.43
CA GLY A 726 -48.99 -24.02 -7.13
C GLY A 726 -47.73 -24.24 -6.27
N VAL A 727 -47.48 -25.46 -5.78
CA VAL A 727 -46.19 -25.86 -5.21
C VAL A 727 -45.30 -26.41 -6.31
N VAL A 728 -44.19 -25.75 -6.58
CA VAL A 728 -43.19 -26.24 -7.52
C VAL A 728 -42.29 -27.24 -6.81
N HIS A 729 -42.33 -28.49 -7.29
CA HIS A 729 -41.46 -29.56 -6.79
C HIS A 729 -40.05 -29.39 -7.32
N CYS A 730 -39.08 -29.44 -6.41
CA CYS A 730 -37.66 -29.37 -6.72
C CYS A 730 -36.94 -30.56 -6.06
N PRO A 731 -36.87 -31.72 -6.76
CA PRO A 731 -36.08 -32.86 -6.29
C PRO A 731 -34.61 -32.47 -6.09
N CYS A 732 -34.06 -32.89 -4.97
CA CYS A 732 -32.71 -32.61 -4.51
C CYS A 732 -32.07 -33.93 -4.09
N TRP A 733 -30.81 -34.15 -4.46
CA TRP A 733 -30.05 -35.30 -3.99
C TRP A 733 -28.91 -34.84 -3.09
N GLN A 734 -28.87 -35.44 -1.90
CA GLN A 734 -27.77 -35.30 -0.95
C GLN A 734 -27.22 -36.66 -0.54
N LYS A 735 -25.96 -36.69 -0.12
CA LYS A 735 -25.34 -37.87 0.50
C LYS A 735 -24.43 -37.40 1.64
N GLU A 736 -24.54 -38.05 2.80
CA GLU A 736 -23.79 -37.69 4.01
C GLU A 736 -23.94 -36.20 4.42
N GLY A 737 -25.15 -35.65 4.29
CA GLY A 737 -25.44 -34.23 4.57
C GLY A 737 -24.88 -33.23 3.54
N ILE A 738 -24.28 -33.71 2.45
CA ILE A 738 -23.76 -32.90 1.35
C ILE A 738 -24.77 -32.92 0.20
N ALA A 739 -25.31 -31.76 -0.19
CA ALA A 739 -26.07 -31.65 -1.42
C ALA A 739 -25.13 -31.81 -2.63
N ILE A 740 -25.51 -32.65 -3.58
CA ILE A 740 -24.66 -33.00 -4.74
C ILE A 740 -25.34 -32.65 -6.06
N ALA A 741 -26.65 -32.85 -6.19
CA ALA A 741 -27.41 -32.50 -7.39
C ALA A 741 -28.76 -31.89 -7.01
N LEU A 742 -29.27 -30.98 -7.85
CA LEU A 742 -30.58 -30.36 -7.66
C LEU A 742 -31.30 -30.28 -9.02
N SER A 743 -32.60 -30.56 -9.06
CA SER A 743 -33.45 -30.23 -10.21
C SER A 743 -33.80 -28.74 -10.13
N MET A 744 -33.80 -28.00 -11.23
CA MET A 744 -34.27 -26.61 -11.18
C MET A 744 -35.81 -26.56 -11.35
N PRO A 745 -36.50 -25.60 -10.70
CA PRO A 745 -37.91 -25.33 -10.95
C PRO A 745 -38.21 -25.18 -12.45
N HIS A 746 -39.23 -25.87 -12.94
CA HIS A 746 -39.78 -25.61 -14.27
C HIS A 746 -41.15 -24.93 -14.16
N PRO A 747 -41.34 -23.68 -14.64
CA PRO A 747 -40.32 -22.76 -15.18
C PRO A 747 -39.46 -22.09 -14.08
N PRO A 748 -38.31 -21.46 -14.43
CA PRO A 748 -37.47 -20.76 -13.46
C PRO A 748 -38.24 -19.68 -12.69
N ARG A 749 -37.86 -19.41 -11.43
CA ARG A 749 -38.36 -18.25 -10.68
C ARG A 749 -38.01 -16.96 -11.45
N GLY A 750 -39.01 -16.34 -12.09
CA GLY A 750 -38.92 -14.98 -12.66
C GLY A 750 -38.65 -14.84 -14.17
N ALA A 751 -38.83 -15.86 -15.01
CA ALA A 751 -38.55 -15.74 -16.44
C ALA A 751 -39.79 -15.43 -17.31
N ALA A 752 -39.80 -14.27 -17.99
CA ALA A 752 -40.52 -14.07 -19.25
C ALA A 752 -39.61 -14.21 -20.50
N THR A 753 -38.28 -14.08 -20.37
CA THR A 753 -37.35 -14.05 -21.53
C THR A 753 -35.87 -14.37 -21.17
N SER A 754 -35.58 -15.51 -20.53
CA SER A 754 -34.17 -15.96 -20.37
C SER A 754 -33.94 -17.29 -21.13
N PRO A 755 -32.91 -17.38 -21.99
CA PRO A 755 -32.65 -18.58 -22.78
C PRO A 755 -32.00 -19.69 -21.91
N GLU A 756 -32.70 -20.82 -21.89
CA GLU A 756 -32.28 -22.20 -21.58
C GLU A 756 -31.42 -22.46 -20.32
N GLN A 757 -32.10 -22.49 -19.16
CA GLN A 757 -31.81 -23.51 -18.14
C GLN A 757 -32.96 -24.52 -18.15
N LEU A 758 -32.78 -25.64 -18.85
CA LEU A 758 -33.73 -26.76 -18.81
C LEU A 758 -33.58 -27.42 -17.43
N GLY A 759 -34.59 -27.26 -16.59
CA GLY A 759 -34.51 -27.56 -15.16
C GLY A 759 -34.87 -28.97 -14.74
N MET A 760 -35.35 -29.80 -15.67
CA MET A 760 -35.77 -31.16 -15.37
C MET A 760 -35.52 -32.01 -16.61
N LYS A 761 -34.83 -33.14 -16.40
CA LYS A 761 -34.76 -34.22 -17.37
C LYS A 761 -35.47 -35.42 -16.77
N GLU A 762 -36.41 -36.00 -17.51
CA GLU A 762 -37.21 -37.14 -17.05
C GLU A 762 -36.31 -38.26 -16.54
N GLY A 763 -36.57 -38.76 -15.32
CA GLY A 763 -35.76 -39.79 -14.65
C GLY A 763 -34.45 -39.31 -14.01
N SER A 764 -34.08 -38.03 -14.10
CA SER A 764 -32.90 -37.50 -13.41
C SER A 764 -33.22 -37.02 -11.99
N CYS A 765 -32.22 -37.05 -11.12
CA CYS A 765 -32.25 -36.45 -9.78
C CYS A 765 -31.91 -34.95 -9.80
N GLY A 766 -31.59 -34.41 -10.98
CA GLY A 766 -31.15 -33.03 -11.19
C GLY A 766 -29.80 -32.93 -11.85
N ILE A 767 -29.30 -31.70 -11.96
CA ILE A 767 -27.95 -31.40 -12.47
C ILE A 767 -26.95 -31.37 -11.31
N LEU A 768 -25.73 -31.87 -11.53
CA LEU A 768 -24.65 -31.76 -10.56
C LEU A 768 -24.45 -30.29 -10.15
N LEU A 769 -24.28 -30.07 -8.84
CA LEU A 769 -24.08 -28.73 -8.31
C LEU A 769 -22.73 -28.17 -8.76
N PRO A 770 -22.63 -26.84 -8.98
CA PRO A 770 -21.36 -26.18 -9.21
C PRO A 770 -20.38 -26.54 -8.07
N GLY A 771 -19.33 -27.26 -8.42
CA GLY A 771 -18.38 -27.83 -7.48
C GLY A 771 -18.06 -29.25 -7.87
N HIS A 772 -19.11 -30.00 -8.17
CA HIS A 772 -19.02 -31.42 -8.31
C HIS A 772 -18.67 -31.81 -9.74
N ASP A 773 -17.73 -32.74 -9.85
CA ASP A 773 -17.31 -33.39 -11.08
C ASP A 773 -17.46 -34.90 -10.90
N TRP A 774 -17.26 -35.66 -11.96
CA TRP A 774 -17.37 -37.10 -11.91
C TRP A 774 -16.32 -37.78 -12.77
N ARG A 775 -15.89 -38.96 -12.33
CA ARG A 775 -15.01 -39.85 -13.09
C ARG A 775 -15.60 -41.25 -13.12
N ARG A 776 -15.25 -42.01 -14.14
CA ARG A 776 -15.70 -43.40 -14.28
C ARG A 776 -14.62 -44.35 -13.78
N GLU A 777 -14.97 -45.22 -12.84
CA GLU A 777 -14.10 -46.28 -12.32
C GLU A 777 -14.80 -47.63 -12.53
N GLY A 778 -14.41 -48.33 -13.61
CA GLY A 778 -15.09 -49.56 -14.02
C GLY A 778 -16.55 -49.32 -14.42
N GLU A 779 -17.48 -50.06 -13.78
CA GLU A 779 -18.93 -49.93 -13.98
C GLU A 779 -19.59 -48.87 -13.08
N SER A 780 -18.83 -48.26 -12.18
CA SER A 780 -19.32 -47.27 -11.22
C SER A 780 -18.90 -45.85 -11.58
N ILE A 781 -19.71 -44.88 -11.17
CA ILE A 781 -19.39 -43.46 -11.25
C ILE A 781 -18.92 -42.99 -9.88
N VAL A 782 -17.82 -42.23 -9.85
CA VAL A 782 -17.29 -41.62 -8.63
C VAL A 782 -17.43 -40.11 -8.74
N LEU A 783 -18.23 -39.54 -7.84
CA LEU A 783 -18.39 -38.10 -7.73
C LEU A 783 -17.26 -37.49 -6.92
N CYS A 784 -16.73 -36.39 -7.44
CA CYS A 784 -15.63 -35.61 -6.89
C CYS A 784 -16.11 -34.17 -6.70
N GLY A 785 -15.45 -33.38 -5.85
CA GLY A 785 -15.77 -31.96 -5.74
C GLY A 785 -15.51 -31.38 -4.35
N PRO A 786 -15.82 -30.09 -4.15
CA PRO A 786 -15.83 -29.46 -2.84
C PRO A 786 -16.70 -30.27 -1.86
N ALA A 787 -16.23 -30.41 -0.62
CA ALA A 787 -16.87 -31.17 0.46
C ALA A 787 -16.82 -32.70 0.37
N LEU A 788 -16.61 -33.30 -0.81
CA LEU A 788 -16.54 -34.76 -0.93
C LEU A 788 -15.22 -35.32 -0.36
N PRO A 789 -15.20 -36.57 0.14
CA PRO A 789 -13.96 -37.28 0.48
C PRO A 789 -12.97 -37.27 -0.69
N THR A 790 -11.67 -37.36 -0.40
CA THR A 790 -10.64 -37.34 -1.46
C THR A 790 -10.77 -38.51 -2.42
N GLU A 791 -11.16 -39.69 -1.92
CA GLU A 791 -11.53 -40.83 -2.76
C GLU A 791 -12.78 -40.58 -3.63
N GLY A 792 -13.63 -39.60 -3.28
CA GLY A 792 -14.90 -39.33 -3.92
C GLY A 792 -16.04 -40.21 -3.37
N ILE A 793 -17.27 -39.94 -3.82
CA ILE A 793 -18.45 -40.72 -3.48
C ILE A 793 -18.79 -41.66 -4.63
N VAL A 794 -18.75 -42.97 -4.36
CA VAL A 794 -19.14 -43.99 -5.34
C VAL A 794 -20.67 -44.05 -5.43
N LEU A 795 -21.18 -44.02 -6.66
CA LEU A 795 -22.60 -44.20 -6.99
C LEU A 795 -22.95 -45.68 -7.17
N ALA A 796 -24.22 -46.01 -6.94
CA ALA A 796 -24.76 -47.35 -7.16
C ALA A 796 -24.51 -47.81 -8.61
N LYS A 797 -24.21 -49.10 -8.78
CA LYS A 797 -24.00 -49.71 -10.10
C LYS A 797 -25.24 -49.49 -10.97
N GLY A 798 -25.04 -48.99 -12.19
CA GLY A 798 -26.13 -48.63 -13.12
C GLY A 798 -26.52 -47.16 -13.10
N SER A 799 -26.01 -46.35 -12.17
CA SER A 799 -26.16 -44.89 -12.22
C SER A 799 -25.45 -44.32 -13.45
N SER A 800 -26.01 -43.27 -14.04
CA SER A 800 -25.46 -42.62 -15.23
C SER A 800 -25.47 -41.09 -15.11
N ILE A 801 -24.56 -40.43 -15.81
CA ILE A 801 -24.53 -38.98 -15.95
C ILE A 801 -24.45 -38.67 -17.44
N ASP A 802 -25.27 -37.72 -17.90
CA ASP A 802 -25.27 -37.31 -19.30
C ASP A 802 -24.27 -36.19 -19.61
N GLU A 803 -24.16 -35.82 -20.88
CA GLU A 803 -23.26 -34.77 -21.37
C GLU A 803 -23.57 -33.37 -20.77
N ARG A 804 -24.77 -33.19 -20.22
CA ARG A 804 -25.22 -31.95 -19.57
C ARG A 804 -25.13 -32.04 -18.04
N SER A 805 -24.46 -33.06 -17.51
CA SER A 805 -24.29 -33.31 -16.07
C SER A 805 -25.58 -33.60 -15.31
N PHE A 806 -26.64 -34.07 -15.99
CA PHE A 806 -27.81 -34.62 -15.30
C PHE A 806 -27.46 -35.98 -14.71
N LEU A 807 -27.74 -36.12 -13.42
CA LEU A 807 -27.50 -37.33 -12.65
C LEU A 807 -28.72 -38.25 -12.66
N PHE A 808 -28.53 -39.50 -13.02
CA PHE A 808 -29.53 -40.57 -12.99
C PHE A 808 -29.05 -41.65 -12.03
N LEU A 809 -29.76 -41.85 -10.92
CA LEU A 809 -29.41 -42.87 -9.93
C LEU A 809 -30.12 -44.19 -10.26
N ALA A 810 -29.38 -45.30 -10.19
CA ALA A 810 -29.98 -46.62 -10.14
C ALA A 810 -30.49 -46.86 -8.71
N ILE A 811 -31.78 -47.14 -8.56
CA ILE A 811 -32.40 -47.44 -7.27
C ILE A 811 -32.11 -48.90 -6.94
N ASN A 812 -31.34 -49.17 -5.88
CA ASN A 812 -31.29 -50.48 -5.26
C ASN A 812 -32.33 -50.49 -4.13
N GLU A 813 -33.20 -51.50 -4.08
CA GLU A 813 -34.30 -51.62 -3.08
C GLU A 813 -33.84 -51.75 -1.61
N HIS A 814 -32.54 -51.58 -1.32
CA HIS A 814 -31.94 -51.81 0.00
C HIS A 814 -30.96 -50.72 0.50
N GLU A 815 -30.79 -49.59 -0.19
CA GLU A 815 -29.94 -48.47 0.27
C GLU A 815 -30.63 -47.11 0.19
#